data_AF-A0A261AZV6-F1
#
_entry.id   AF-A0A261AZV6-F1
#
_cell.length_a   1.000
_cell.length_b   1.000
_cell.length_c   1.000
_cell.angle_alpha   90.00
_cell.angle_beta   90.00
_cell.angle_gamma   90.00
#
_symmetry.space_group_name_H-M   'P 1'
#
loop_
_entity.id
_entity.type
_entity.pdbx_description
1 polymer ?
#
loop_
_entity_poly.entity_id
_entity_poly.type
_entity_poly.pdbx_seq_one_letter_code
_entity_poly.pdbx_strand_id
1 'polypeptide(L)'
;MSSLLCCDKSKEDEWNGIIQGGDLFKIIKLETTSKEAKAFVMGVGLTASDIKVISWNGRTEVDVTLYGRTFVFQLVKTEDRKKTGLLLATRDPSVCDFLYFDYYNGLTGLIHYLKKLLNHPHMFRMRYDHTPVPMNAESVVKSSGLTASDIEVKFGENGGTEIAIKLEEKKFVFKMVKTELNSQEGTIMSTMDPLICNFLYSDNNFWTALSGLTRFLMDRLNIPRLYGIRFDDPNRDIFDLSNLPDAFKATQMNIGKPTVTKEELDFLNYKFDRFDVLCFHTVPPEDYKKFPFRHQNVCVNIDLPLSWVHLADMAFKDLDLWRSNLSGSELNKFIKHWLASDSQTPMESIYIHDFKGVEDLFEELPIYPWDPNSRSKNFNYCDRIAINCAKGFDLLRDDGTLATIGYGSLYCIFLVWKRRFPDTSQLIKLKHTSEKTGALVKEAKLTATDIEVKFEADGDTVVIIRFMGRKFMFKLVNTEDRKEIGMIIKTHAPLTCNFLYFNFWNGLTGLTRYLMNLLNIPRLYSIRFNDVNRDIRSLIDLPDAFKATRFYIEKATVKPEELDFVNENFKSIQLMCFDAWPPEGYESFPLEYDNVALKSDFKWKFEHMANMKFKHLTMYNGEVSGKELNKLIKHWLSLDDEPSHLESIAIYNFHGQENLFEGLSVYPWDQHSRTKDYNYHSGFDIDCSQGFELLREDDTLATIGCGDHYCFFLVWNERIHKIPRTTPMYKVCADRIR
;
A
#
# COMPACT_ATOMS: atom_id res chain seq x y z
N MET A 1 -8.97 -32.08 9.59
CA MET A 1 -8.66 -32.62 10.93
C MET A 1 -8.79 -31.47 11.93
N SER A 2 -9.88 -31.51 12.69
CA SER A 2 -10.18 -30.61 13.80
C SER A 2 -9.56 -31.17 15.08
N SER A 3 -8.83 -30.36 15.82
CA SER A 3 -8.56 -30.65 17.23
C SER A 3 -8.42 -29.34 18.00
N LEU A 4 -9.40 -29.00 18.82
CA LEU A 4 -9.16 -28.46 20.16
C LEU A 4 -10.48 -28.39 20.94
N LEU A 5 -10.38 -28.87 22.19
CA LEU A 5 -11.35 -28.83 23.28
C LEU A 5 -12.40 -29.96 23.26
N CYS A 6 -12.03 -31.07 23.91
CA CYS A 6 -12.99 -31.95 24.59
C CYS A 6 -13.77 -31.11 25.61
N CYS A 7 -14.90 -30.55 25.20
CA CYS A 7 -16.00 -30.25 26.11
C CYS A 7 -16.90 -31.49 26.14
N ASP A 8 -17.34 -31.87 27.33
CA ASP A 8 -18.37 -32.88 27.52
C ASP A 8 -19.64 -32.42 26.78
N LYS A 9 -19.92 -33.02 25.61
CA LYS A 9 -21.05 -32.66 24.74
C LYS A 9 -22.40 -32.68 25.47
N SER A 10 -22.49 -33.35 26.62
CA SER A 10 -23.71 -33.44 27.44
C SER A 10 -24.12 -32.10 28.08
N LYS A 11 -23.20 -31.15 28.26
CA LYS A 11 -23.49 -29.84 28.91
C LYS A 11 -23.63 -28.67 27.94
N GLU A 12 -23.19 -28.84 26.70
CA GLU A 12 -23.21 -27.77 25.69
C GLU A 12 -24.63 -27.37 25.29
N ASP A 13 -25.55 -28.34 25.20
CA ASP A 13 -26.97 -28.08 24.94
C ASP A 13 -27.64 -27.31 26.08
N GLU A 14 -27.28 -27.61 27.33
CA GLU A 14 -27.76 -26.88 28.51
C GLU A 14 -27.22 -25.45 28.53
N TRP A 15 -25.94 -25.25 28.24
CA TRP A 15 -25.31 -23.93 28.18
C TRP A 15 -25.88 -23.09 27.04
N ASN A 16 -26.08 -23.69 25.87
CA ASN A 16 -26.79 -23.05 24.76
C ASN A 16 -28.21 -22.66 25.14
N GLY A 17 -28.94 -23.51 25.87
CA GLY A 17 -30.27 -23.18 26.41
C GLY A 17 -30.25 -21.95 27.32
N ILE A 18 -29.22 -21.80 28.17
CA ILE A 18 -29.03 -20.62 29.04
C ILE A 18 -28.74 -19.36 28.21
N ILE A 19 -27.85 -19.46 27.21
CA ILE A 19 -27.52 -18.32 26.33
C ILE A 19 -28.72 -17.87 25.50
N GLN A 20 -29.43 -18.81 24.86
CA GLN A 20 -30.61 -18.55 24.04
C GLN A 20 -31.78 -18.00 24.86
N GLY A 21 -31.86 -18.37 26.15
CA GLY A 21 -32.83 -17.80 27.09
C GLY A 21 -32.63 -16.30 27.35
N GLY A 22 -31.47 -15.74 27.00
CA GLY A 22 -31.19 -14.30 27.02
C GLY A 22 -31.14 -13.65 28.39
N ASP A 23 -30.98 -14.45 29.46
CA ASP A 23 -30.93 -13.99 30.85
C ASP A 23 -29.49 -13.66 31.26
N LEU A 24 -29.14 -12.37 31.26
CA LEU A 24 -27.76 -11.91 31.48
C LEU A 24 -27.17 -12.38 32.82
N PHE A 25 -27.97 -12.47 33.89
CA PHE A 25 -27.45 -12.91 35.18
C PHE A 25 -27.17 -14.41 35.21
N LYS A 26 -27.99 -15.23 34.55
CA LYS A 26 -27.69 -16.67 34.40
C LYS A 26 -26.47 -16.91 33.52
N ILE A 27 -26.27 -16.08 32.49
CA ILE A 27 -25.08 -16.12 31.63
C ILE A 27 -23.82 -15.76 32.42
N ILE A 28 -23.85 -14.70 33.22
CA ILE A 28 -22.73 -14.32 34.10
C ILE A 28 -22.47 -15.41 35.14
N LYS A 29 -23.52 -15.97 35.73
CA LYS A 29 -23.38 -17.08 36.68
C LYS A 29 -22.72 -18.29 36.02
N LEU A 30 -23.14 -18.65 34.81
CA LEU A 30 -22.54 -19.73 34.02
C LEU A 30 -21.04 -19.48 33.76
N GLU A 31 -20.66 -18.26 33.35
CA GLU A 31 -19.26 -17.86 33.14
C GLU A 31 -18.37 -18.13 34.36
N THR A 32 -18.92 -17.96 35.57
CA THR A 32 -18.18 -18.16 36.82
C THR A 32 -18.11 -19.61 37.30
N THR A 33 -18.77 -20.57 36.65
CA THR A 33 -18.85 -21.96 37.14
C THR A 33 -17.62 -22.82 36.84
N SER A 34 -16.94 -22.61 35.70
CA SER A 34 -15.71 -23.32 35.33
C SER A 34 -14.91 -22.57 34.26
N LYS A 35 -13.66 -22.97 34.02
CA LYS A 35 -12.83 -22.37 32.95
C LYS A 35 -13.38 -22.66 31.55
N GLU A 36 -13.99 -23.82 31.38
CA GLU A 36 -14.61 -24.27 30.13
C GLU A 36 -15.89 -23.48 29.84
N ALA A 37 -16.75 -23.28 30.85
CA ALA A 37 -17.95 -22.45 30.72
C ALA A 37 -17.59 -20.98 30.41
N LYS A 38 -16.53 -20.45 31.03
CA LYS A 38 -16.00 -19.12 30.71
C LYS A 38 -15.55 -19.00 29.26
N ALA A 39 -14.74 -19.96 28.77
CA ALA A 39 -14.28 -19.96 27.38
C ALA A 39 -15.44 -20.07 26.40
N PHE A 40 -16.46 -20.88 26.72
CA PHE A 40 -17.68 -21.02 25.96
C PHE A 40 -18.46 -19.70 25.86
N VAL A 41 -18.81 -19.07 26.99
CA VAL A 41 -19.57 -17.80 27.01
C VAL A 41 -18.84 -16.69 26.25
N MET A 42 -17.52 -16.56 26.43
CA MET A 42 -16.71 -15.55 25.74
C MET A 42 -16.60 -15.81 24.23
N GLY A 43 -16.74 -17.06 23.78
CA GLY A 43 -16.69 -17.44 22.36
C GLY A 43 -17.99 -17.17 21.60
N VAL A 44 -19.13 -17.04 22.28
CA VAL A 44 -20.45 -16.88 21.64
C VAL A 44 -20.69 -15.46 21.10
N GLY A 45 -19.96 -14.45 21.59
CA GLY A 45 -20.01 -13.09 21.04
C GLY A 45 -21.34 -12.36 21.30
N LEU A 46 -21.80 -12.34 22.56
CA LEU A 46 -23.03 -11.68 22.98
C LEU A 46 -23.01 -10.19 22.62
N THR A 47 -24.10 -9.67 22.05
CA THR A 47 -24.21 -8.26 21.66
C THR A 47 -25.30 -7.56 22.46
N ALA A 48 -24.92 -6.57 23.27
CA ALA A 48 -25.89 -5.71 23.94
C ALA A 48 -26.40 -4.63 22.98
N SER A 49 -27.65 -4.23 23.15
CA SER A 49 -28.30 -3.17 22.36
C SER A 49 -28.20 -1.79 23.02
N ASP A 50 -28.00 -1.74 24.34
CA ASP A 50 -27.85 -0.49 25.09
C ASP A 50 -27.14 -0.76 26.43
N ILE A 51 -26.32 0.19 26.89
CA ILE A 51 -25.73 0.21 28.23
C ILE A 51 -25.84 1.64 28.79
N LYS A 52 -26.57 1.82 29.89
CA LYS A 52 -26.79 3.12 30.54
C LYS A 52 -26.23 3.11 31.94
N VAL A 53 -25.66 4.25 32.35
CA VAL A 53 -25.34 4.49 33.75
C VAL A 53 -26.30 5.57 34.23
N ILE A 54 -27.08 5.24 35.26
CA ILE A 54 -28.10 6.11 35.81
C ILE A 54 -27.73 6.37 37.27
N SER A 55 -27.65 7.63 37.67
CA SER A 55 -27.39 8.01 39.06
C SER A 55 -28.40 9.02 39.55
N TRP A 56 -29.03 8.72 40.68
CA TRP A 56 -30.03 9.56 41.33
C TRP A 56 -29.99 9.35 42.84
N ASN A 57 -30.21 10.41 43.63
CA ASN A 57 -30.33 10.33 45.10
C ASN A 57 -29.23 9.51 45.80
N GLY A 58 -27.96 9.64 45.37
CA GLY A 58 -26.83 8.91 45.94
C GLY A 58 -26.77 7.42 45.59
N ARG A 59 -27.64 6.95 44.69
CA ARG A 59 -27.62 5.61 44.10
C ARG A 59 -27.07 5.66 42.69
N THR A 60 -26.44 4.56 42.28
CA THR A 60 -25.90 4.40 40.92
C THR A 60 -26.24 3.01 40.45
N GLU A 61 -26.82 2.93 39.26
CA GLU A 61 -27.23 1.70 38.64
C GLU A 61 -26.72 1.66 37.19
N VAL A 62 -26.42 0.46 36.70
CA VAL A 62 -26.02 0.22 35.31
C VAL A 62 -27.07 -0.64 34.65
N ASP A 63 -27.73 -0.12 33.63
CA ASP A 63 -28.74 -0.84 32.86
C ASP A 63 -28.08 -1.43 31.62
N VAL A 64 -28.29 -2.72 31.36
CA VAL A 64 -27.79 -3.43 30.18
C VAL A 64 -28.97 -4.06 29.45
N THR A 65 -29.15 -3.71 28.18
CA THR A 65 -30.25 -4.28 27.37
C THR A 65 -29.73 -5.36 26.43
N LEU A 66 -30.07 -6.61 26.72
CA LEU A 66 -29.69 -7.80 25.94
C LEU A 66 -30.96 -8.48 25.40
N TYR A 67 -31.01 -8.77 24.10
CA TYR A 67 -32.18 -9.36 23.42
C TYR A 67 -33.52 -8.66 23.73
N GLY A 68 -33.49 -7.32 23.83
CA GLY A 68 -34.68 -6.51 24.12
C GLY A 68 -35.14 -6.52 25.58
N ARG A 69 -34.39 -7.14 26.49
CA ARG A 69 -34.64 -7.13 27.95
C ARG A 69 -33.57 -6.34 28.67
N THR A 70 -33.97 -5.48 29.61
CA THR A 70 -33.05 -4.66 30.40
C THR A 70 -32.76 -5.30 31.76
N PHE A 71 -31.48 -5.42 32.08
CA PHE A 71 -30.96 -5.94 33.33
C PHE A 71 -30.26 -4.81 34.09
N VAL A 72 -30.56 -4.66 35.36
CA VAL A 72 -30.11 -3.53 36.19
C VAL A 72 -29.11 -4.02 37.23
N PHE A 73 -27.93 -3.40 37.25
CA PHE A 73 -26.89 -3.65 38.25
C PHE A 73 -26.86 -2.49 39.25
N GLN A 74 -27.34 -2.71 40.47
CA GLN A 74 -27.32 -1.70 41.53
C GLN A 74 -25.96 -1.73 42.24
N LEU A 75 -25.25 -0.60 42.26
CA LEU A 75 -23.96 -0.53 42.95
C LEU A 75 -24.19 -0.42 44.46
N VAL A 76 -23.81 -1.46 45.20
CA VAL A 76 -23.93 -1.52 46.66
C VAL A 76 -22.55 -1.55 47.31
N LYS A 77 -22.28 -0.60 48.20
CA LYS A 77 -21.00 -0.55 48.91
C LYS A 77 -20.89 -1.70 49.92
N THR A 78 -19.75 -2.37 49.97
CA THR A 78 -19.43 -3.38 50.98
C THR A 78 -18.16 -3.00 51.74
N GLU A 79 -18.14 -3.23 53.06
CA GLU A 79 -16.93 -3.07 53.89
C GLU A 79 -16.04 -4.32 53.87
N ASP A 80 -16.55 -5.43 53.32
CA ASP A 80 -15.81 -6.68 53.19
C ASP A 80 -15.13 -6.75 51.81
N ARG A 81 -13.82 -6.51 51.77
CA ARG A 81 -13.02 -6.62 50.53
C ARG A 81 -13.18 -7.96 49.83
N LYS A 82 -13.42 -9.06 50.56
CA LYS A 82 -13.59 -10.40 49.98
C LYS A 82 -14.89 -10.54 49.19
N LYS A 83 -15.86 -9.65 49.41
CA LYS A 83 -17.15 -9.64 48.72
C LYS A 83 -17.19 -8.70 47.51
N THR A 84 -16.11 -7.99 47.22
CA THR A 84 -16.04 -7.08 46.06
C THR A 84 -16.15 -7.86 44.76
N GLY A 85 -16.99 -7.39 43.83
CA GLY A 85 -17.23 -8.02 42.54
C GLY A 85 -18.28 -9.13 42.56
N LEU A 86 -18.92 -9.41 43.70
CA LEU A 86 -20.03 -10.36 43.79
C LEU A 86 -21.35 -9.75 43.31
N LEU A 87 -22.15 -10.59 42.67
CA LEU A 87 -23.52 -10.32 42.26
C LEU A 87 -24.48 -10.99 43.25
N LEU A 88 -25.34 -10.19 43.91
CA LEU A 88 -26.40 -10.71 44.78
C LEU A 88 -27.75 -10.59 44.09
N ALA A 89 -28.44 -11.72 43.96
CA ALA A 89 -29.78 -11.74 43.39
C ALA A 89 -30.74 -10.92 44.26
N THR A 90 -31.54 -10.06 43.64
CA THR A 90 -32.64 -9.37 44.30
C THR A 90 -33.94 -10.17 44.13
N ARG A 91 -35.05 -9.66 44.67
CA ARG A 91 -36.39 -10.24 44.44
C ARG A 91 -36.87 -10.06 43.00
N ASP A 92 -36.33 -9.09 42.27
CA ASP A 92 -36.62 -8.89 40.84
C ASP A 92 -35.57 -9.65 40.01
N PRO A 93 -35.98 -10.60 39.14
CA PRO A 93 -35.05 -11.37 38.32
C PRO A 93 -34.28 -10.51 37.29
N SER A 94 -34.68 -9.26 37.08
CA SER A 94 -34.02 -8.29 36.17
C SER A 94 -33.12 -7.30 36.92
N VAL A 95 -32.99 -7.41 38.26
CA VAL A 95 -32.17 -6.52 39.09
C VAL A 95 -31.20 -7.33 39.97
N CYS A 96 -29.94 -6.89 40.03
CA CYS A 96 -28.91 -7.52 40.84
C CYS A 96 -28.05 -6.47 41.56
N ASP A 97 -27.67 -6.73 42.82
CA ASP A 97 -26.71 -5.89 43.52
C ASP A 97 -25.29 -6.28 43.16
N PHE A 98 -24.49 -5.32 42.68
CA PHE A 98 -23.07 -5.46 42.46
C PHE A 98 -22.29 -4.84 43.63
N LEU A 99 -21.59 -5.69 44.38
CA LEU A 99 -20.87 -5.27 45.57
C LEU A 99 -19.52 -4.61 45.23
N TYR A 100 -19.26 -3.42 45.76
CA TYR A 100 -17.98 -2.72 45.58
C TYR A 100 -17.40 -2.21 46.90
N PHE A 101 -16.07 -2.23 47.05
CA PHE A 101 -15.38 -1.69 48.23
C PHE A 101 -14.97 -0.22 48.07
N ASP A 102 -14.50 0.17 46.88
CA ASP A 102 -14.14 1.54 46.50
C ASP A 102 -14.93 1.93 45.24
N TYR A 103 -15.66 3.05 45.29
CA TYR A 103 -16.61 3.45 44.25
C TYR A 103 -15.95 3.61 42.89
N TYR A 104 -14.74 4.17 42.85
CA TYR A 104 -13.98 4.37 41.60
C TYR A 104 -13.59 3.03 40.96
N ASN A 105 -13.22 2.05 41.79
CA ASN A 105 -12.87 0.70 41.34
C ASN A 105 -14.11 -0.16 41.05
N GLY A 106 -15.24 0.12 41.70
CA GLY A 106 -16.51 -0.59 41.53
C GLY A 106 -17.17 -0.34 40.19
N LEU A 107 -17.49 0.93 39.88
CA LEU A 107 -18.17 1.28 38.63
C LEU A 107 -17.28 1.01 37.41
N THR A 108 -16.01 1.43 37.47
CA THR A 108 -15.03 1.19 36.40
C THR A 108 -14.79 -0.30 36.19
N GLY A 109 -14.69 -1.07 37.29
CA GLY A 109 -14.54 -2.52 37.25
C GLY A 109 -15.74 -3.23 36.62
N LEU A 110 -16.95 -2.83 36.99
CA LEU A 110 -18.19 -3.38 36.41
C LEU A 110 -18.30 -3.06 34.92
N ILE A 111 -18.05 -1.81 34.50
CA ILE A 111 -18.10 -1.41 33.09
C ILE A 111 -17.03 -2.16 32.27
N HIS A 112 -15.81 -2.28 32.79
CA HIS A 112 -14.74 -3.02 32.11
C HIS A 112 -15.05 -4.51 31.97
N TYR A 113 -15.66 -5.10 33.00
CA TYR A 113 -16.13 -6.49 32.96
C TYR A 113 -17.23 -6.68 31.89
N LEU A 114 -18.25 -5.82 31.89
CA LEU A 114 -19.35 -5.88 30.93
C LEU A 114 -18.87 -5.65 29.48
N LYS A 115 -17.92 -4.75 29.26
CA LYS A 115 -17.29 -4.54 27.93
C LYS A 115 -16.53 -5.76 27.41
N LYS A 116 -15.93 -6.56 28.29
CA LYS A 116 -15.26 -7.80 27.89
C LYS A 116 -16.27 -8.90 27.55
N LEU A 117 -17.37 -8.96 28.30
CA LEU A 117 -18.40 -9.97 28.13
C LEU A 117 -19.32 -9.71 26.94
N LEU A 118 -19.57 -8.43 26.61
CA LEU A 118 -20.55 -7.99 25.62
C LEU A 118 -19.89 -7.17 24.51
N ASN A 119 -20.07 -7.58 23.26
CA ASN A 119 -19.79 -6.76 22.09
C ASN A 119 -20.83 -5.63 22.00
N HIS A 120 -20.39 -4.40 21.73
CA HIS A 120 -21.31 -3.26 21.56
C HIS A 120 -20.77 -2.24 20.54
N PRO A 121 -21.55 -1.86 19.51
CA PRO A 121 -21.11 -0.94 18.45
C PRO A 121 -21.32 0.56 18.72
N HIS A 122 -22.08 0.97 19.75
CA HIS A 122 -22.37 2.40 20.02
C HIS A 122 -22.20 2.84 21.49
N MET A 123 -22.20 4.15 21.75
CA MET A 123 -21.75 4.78 23.01
C MET A 123 -22.69 4.58 24.23
N PHE A 124 -22.10 4.75 25.43
CA PHE A 124 -22.78 4.93 26.72
C PHE A 124 -23.67 6.18 26.74
N ARG A 125 -24.91 6.06 27.23
CA ARG A 125 -25.73 7.23 27.60
C ARG A 125 -25.70 7.42 29.12
N MET A 126 -25.10 8.51 29.58
CA MET A 126 -25.26 8.98 30.96
C MET A 126 -26.40 9.99 31.02
N ARG A 127 -27.36 9.77 31.93
CA ARG A 127 -28.43 10.74 32.23
C ARG A 127 -28.21 11.24 33.65
N TYR A 128 -27.96 12.54 33.79
CA TYR A 128 -27.90 13.23 35.07
C TYR A 128 -29.17 14.04 35.25
N ASP A 129 -29.98 13.71 36.25
CA ASP A 129 -31.05 14.60 36.70
C ASP A 129 -30.57 15.44 37.88
N HIS A 130 -30.43 16.73 37.59
CA HIS A 130 -30.42 17.90 38.47
C HIS A 130 -30.06 17.70 39.95
N THR A 131 -28.76 17.68 40.26
CA THR A 131 -28.12 18.39 41.39
C THR A 131 -26.60 18.22 41.32
N PRO A 132 -25.79 19.24 41.64
CA PRO A 132 -24.34 19.15 41.51
C PRO A 132 -23.76 18.29 42.64
N VAL A 133 -23.32 17.09 42.30
CA VAL A 133 -22.43 16.24 43.13
C VAL A 133 -21.18 15.98 42.30
N PRO A 134 -19.97 16.04 42.87
CA PRO A 134 -18.72 16.24 42.14
C PRO A 134 -18.27 14.94 41.45
N MET A 135 -18.88 14.62 40.32
CA MET A 135 -18.13 14.00 39.24
C MET A 135 -17.44 15.12 38.48
N ASN A 136 -16.10 15.10 38.46
CA ASN A 136 -15.35 15.84 37.46
C ASN A 136 -15.77 15.25 36.10
N ALA A 137 -16.78 15.83 35.44
CA ALA A 137 -17.10 15.54 34.03
C ALA A 137 -15.82 15.61 33.16
N GLU A 138 -14.86 16.42 33.61
CA GLU A 138 -13.49 16.49 33.16
C GLU A 138 -12.74 15.14 33.12
N SER A 139 -12.86 14.27 34.13
CA SER A 139 -12.18 12.97 34.13
C SER A 139 -12.83 11.98 33.16
N VAL A 140 -14.15 12.07 32.96
CA VAL A 140 -14.90 11.23 32.02
C VAL A 140 -14.56 11.63 30.58
N VAL A 141 -14.52 12.92 30.26
CA VAL A 141 -14.07 13.39 28.95
C VAL A 141 -12.61 13.02 28.71
N LYS A 142 -11.70 13.23 29.69
CA LYS A 142 -10.28 12.84 29.56
C LYS A 142 -10.06 11.33 29.44
N SER A 143 -10.88 10.50 30.08
CA SER A 143 -10.79 9.03 30.04
C SER A 143 -11.56 8.39 28.89
N SER A 144 -12.44 9.14 28.22
CA SER A 144 -13.22 8.66 27.07
C SER A 144 -12.36 8.31 25.86
N GLY A 145 -11.11 8.80 25.79
CA GLY A 145 -10.23 8.60 24.65
C GLY A 145 -10.68 9.32 23.38
N LEU A 146 -11.65 10.24 23.47
CA LEU A 146 -12.08 11.09 22.36
C LEU A 146 -10.90 11.96 21.90
N THR A 147 -10.52 11.81 20.64
CA THR A 147 -9.49 12.64 20.01
C THR A 147 -10.18 13.62 19.06
N ALA A 148 -10.13 14.90 19.39
CA ALA A 148 -10.47 15.95 18.44
C ALA A 148 -9.28 16.11 17.50
N SER A 149 -9.54 16.08 16.20
CA SER A 149 -8.48 16.27 15.20
C SER A 149 -8.22 17.75 14.95
N ASP A 150 -9.29 18.55 14.83
CA ASP A 150 -9.21 19.92 14.32
C ASP A 150 -10.17 20.87 15.05
N ILE A 151 -9.74 22.11 15.28
CA ILE A 151 -10.58 23.24 15.71
C ILE A 151 -10.40 24.41 14.74
N GLU A 152 -11.52 24.94 14.23
CA GLU A 152 -11.58 25.99 13.22
C GLU A 152 -12.41 27.17 13.72
N VAL A 153 -11.94 28.41 13.54
CA VAL A 153 -12.73 29.62 13.80
C VAL A 153 -13.18 30.22 12.47
N LYS A 154 -14.48 30.40 12.31
CA LYS A 154 -15.10 30.94 11.09
C LYS A 154 -15.81 32.26 11.38
N PHE A 155 -15.41 33.32 10.68
CA PHE A 155 -16.12 34.59 10.59
C PHE A 155 -17.02 34.57 9.35
N GLY A 156 -18.29 34.24 9.54
CA GLY A 156 -19.31 34.15 8.50
C GLY A 156 -19.99 35.49 8.22
N GLU A 157 -20.74 35.54 7.12
CA GLU A 157 -21.50 36.71 6.69
C GLU A 157 -22.39 37.32 7.81
N ASN A 158 -22.64 38.62 7.71
CA ASN A 158 -23.47 39.40 8.64
C ASN A 158 -22.93 39.40 10.09
N GLY A 159 -21.61 39.35 10.28
CA GLY A 159 -20.98 39.35 11.60
C GLY A 159 -21.06 38.03 12.36
N GLY A 160 -21.62 36.97 11.76
CA GLY A 160 -21.72 35.65 12.37
C GLY A 160 -20.34 35.08 12.68
N THR A 161 -20.16 34.49 13.86
CA THR A 161 -18.91 33.82 14.22
C THR A 161 -19.19 32.44 14.78
N GLU A 162 -18.45 31.46 14.31
CA GLU A 162 -18.62 30.05 14.70
C GLU A 162 -17.26 29.44 15.04
N ILE A 163 -17.23 28.60 16.07
CA ILE A 163 -16.10 27.70 16.34
C ILE A 163 -16.55 26.29 15.99
N ALA A 164 -15.82 25.62 15.12
CA ALA A 164 -16.10 24.26 14.75
C ALA A 164 -15.02 23.31 15.25
N ILE A 165 -15.43 22.13 15.72
CA ILE A 165 -14.54 21.07 16.18
C ILE A 165 -14.87 19.81 15.39
N LYS A 166 -13.83 19.14 14.90
CA LYS A 166 -13.97 17.82 14.30
C LYS A 166 -13.62 16.75 15.33
N LEU A 167 -14.60 15.92 15.65
CA LEU A 167 -14.47 14.75 16.51
C LEU A 167 -14.82 13.52 15.67
N GLU A 168 -13.83 12.68 15.40
CA GLU A 168 -13.95 11.55 14.47
C GLU A 168 -14.46 12.02 13.08
N GLU A 169 -15.62 11.53 12.65
CA GLU A 169 -16.27 11.92 11.38
C GLU A 169 -17.34 13.01 11.54
N LYS A 170 -17.53 13.57 12.74
CA LYS A 170 -18.58 14.56 13.02
C LYS A 170 -18.00 15.95 13.25
N LYS A 171 -18.68 16.97 12.70
CA LYS A 171 -18.37 18.38 12.90
C LYS A 171 -19.36 18.97 13.90
N PHE A 172 -18.86 19.43 15.04
CA PHE A 172 -19.63 20.14 16.05
C PHE A 172 -19.40 21.64 15.89
N VAL A 173 -20.43 22.47 15.99
CA VAL A 173 -20.38 23.91 15.73
C VAL A 173 -20.94 24.69 16.92
N PHE A 174 -20.16 25.65 17.40
CA PHE A 174 -20.52 26.60 18.45
C PHE A 174 -20.73 27.97 17.81
N LYS A 175 -21.98 28.41 17.69
CA LYS A 175 -22.34 29.73 17.16
C LYS A 175 -22.24 30.77 18.25
N MET A 176 -21.48 31.84 18.03
CA MET A 176 -21.38 32.97 18.93
C MET A 176 -22.66 33.81 18.80
N VAL A 177 -23.48 33.86 19.84
CA VAL A 177 -24.76 34.57 19.84
C VAL A 177 -24.76 35.62 20.95
N LYS A 178 -25.07 36.87 20.58
CA LYS A 178 -25.16 37.97 21.54
C LYS A 178 -26.37 37.76 22.45
N THR A 179 -26.22 38.03 23.75
CA THR A 179 -27.31 38.10 24.73
C THR A 179 -27.34 39.47 25.41
N GLU A 180 -28.55 39.95 25.71
CA GLU A 180 -28.76 41.17 26.51
C GLU A 180 -28.75 40.88 28.02
N LEU A 181 -28.76 39.60 28.41
CA LEU A 181 -28.78 39.17 29.80
C LEU A 181 -27.38 38.75 30.24
N ASN A 182 -26.71 39.61 31.01
CA ASN A 182 -25.37 39.32 31.56
C ASN A 182 -25.32 38.01 32.38
N SER A 183 -26.44 37.57 32.96
CA SER A 183 -26.53 36.31 33.70
C SER A 183 -26.40 35.06 32.82
N GLN A 184 -26.54 35.20 31.49
CA GLN A 184 -26.44 34.10 30.53
C GLN A 184 -25.08 34.05 29.83
N GLU A 185 -24.19 35.03 30.06
CA GLU A 185 -22.86 35.07 29.47
C GLU A 185 -22.06 33.79 29.80
N GLY A 186 -21.42 33.20 28.79
CA GLY A 186 -20.67 31.96 28.92
C GLY A 186 -21.52 30.69 28.89
N THR A 187 -22.84 30.79 28.71
CA THR A 187 -23.73 29.63 28.64
C THR A 187 -23.74 29.01 27.25
N ILE A 188 -23.74 27.67 27.20
CA ILE A 188 -23.95 26.89 25.98
C ILE A 188 -25.42 26.43 25.94
N MET A 189 -26.13 26.78 24.87
CA MET A 189 -27.49 26.33 24.62
C MET A 189 -27.52 25.36 23.44
N SER A 190 -28.08 24.17 23.65
CA SER A 190 -28.33 23.20 22.59
C SER A 190 -29.32 23.75 21.57
N THR A 191 -29.10 23.50 20.28
CA THR A 191 -30.12 23.71 19.25
C THR A 191 -30.90 22.42 18.97
N MET A 192 -31.85 22.47 18.03
CA MET A 192 -32.55 21.26 17.54
C MET A 192 -31.58 20.27 16.86
N ASP A 193 -30.48 20.77 16.31
CA ASP A 193 -29.41 19.93 15.78
C ASP A 193 -28.43 19.58 16.91
N PRO A 194 -28.23 18.30 17.24
CA PRO A 194 -27.32 17.88 18.31
C PRO A 194 -25.84 18.20 18.02
N LEU A 195 -25.50 18.59 16.80
CA LEU A 195 -24.15 19.01 16.41
C LEU A 195 -23.94 20.52 16.48
N ILE A 196 -24.99 21.30 16.76
CA ILE A 196 -24.93 22.75 16.79
C ILE A 196 -25.40 23.27 18.15
N CYS A 197 -24.58 24.13 18.74
CA CYS A 197 -24.89 24.83 19.98
C CYS A 197 -24.66 26.34 19.82
N ASN A 198 -25.38 27.14 20.60
CA ASN A 198 -25.14 28.57 20.73
C ASN A 198 -24.29 28.82 21.98
N PHE A 199 -23.25 29.64 21.87
CA PHE A 199 -22.49 30.16 22.99
C PHE A 199 -22.83 31.64 23.17
N LEU A 200 -23.31 32.00 24.36
CA LEU A 200 -23.83 33.33 24.63
C LEU A 200 -22.74 34.28 25.13
N TYR A 201 -22.68 35.49 24.53
CA TYR A 201 -21.74 36.54 24.91
C TYR A 201 -22.43 37.92 25.06
N SER A 202 -21.83 38.83 25.83
CA SER A 202 -22.30 40.21 26.02
C SER A 202 -21.50 41.21 25.17
N ASP A 203 -22.09 42.37 24.86
CA ASP A 203 -21.59 43.33 23.86
C ASP A 203 -20.11 43.73 24.00
N ASN A 204 -19.64 43.93 25.23
CA ASN A 204 -18.29 44.42 25.47
C ASN A 204 -17.22 43.32 25.46
N ASN A 205 -17.62 42.05 25.30
CA ASN A 205 -16.77 40.90 25.57
C ASN A 205 -16.64 39.92 24.39
N PHE A 206 -17.04 40.27 23.16
CA PHE A 206 -17.01 39.34 22.02
C PHE A 206 -15.65 38.62 21.86
N TRP A 207 -14.55 39.37 21.77
CA TRP A 207 -13.21 38.79 21.59
C TRP A 207 -12.74 37.99 22.82
N THR A 208 -13.05 38.48 24.02
CA THR A 208 -12.76 37.77 25.28
C THR A 208 -13.51 36.44 25.34
N ALA A 209 -14.78 36.45 24.95
CA ALA A 209 -15.66 35.28 24.91
C ALA A 209 -15.19 34.27 23.85
N LEU A 210 -14.85 34.75 22.65
CA LEU A 210 -14.31 33.93 21.55
C LEU A 210 -12.98 33.28 21.95
N SER A 211 -12.03 34.06 22.48
CA SER A 211 -10.74 33.55 22.93
C SER A 211 -10.90 32.60 24.11
N GLY A 212 -11.76 32.93 25.08
CA GLY A 212 -12.05 32.10 26.24
C GLY A 212 -12.66 30.75 25.85
N LEU A 213 -13.66 30.75 24.96
CA LEU A 213 -14.26 29.51 24.45
C LEU A 213 -13.25 28.68 23.65
N THR A 214 -12.50 29.32 22.74
CA THR A 214 -11.47 28.65 21.93
C THR A 214 -10.45 27.94 22.81
N ARG A 215 -9.88 28.65 23.79
CA ARG A 215 -8.88 28.08 24.71
C ARG A 215 -9.48 27.00 25.61
N PHE A 216 -10.69 27.21 26.11
CA PHE A 216 -11.41 26.19 26.88
C PHE A 216 -11.56 24.89 26.07
N LEU A 217 -11.99 24.97 24.81
CA LEU A 217 -12.16 23.80 23.96
C LEU A 217 -10.82 23.12 23.65
N MET A 218 -9.78 23.89 23.35
CA MET A 218 -8.44 23.38 23.11
C MET A 218 -7.87 22.64 24.33
N ASP A 219 -7.95 23.24 25.52
CA ASP A 219 -7.44 22.65 26.77
C ASP A 219 -8.20 21.37 27.14
N ARG A 220 -9.53 21.35 26.93
CA ARG A 220 -10.39 20.21 27.29
C ARG A 220 -10.22 19.03 26.35
N LEU A 221 -9.96 19.30 25.07
CA LEU A 221 -9.82 18.28 24.02
C LEU A 221 -8.34 17.97 23.71
N ASN A 222 -7.41 18.55 24.47
CA ASN A 222 -5.96 18.38 24.31
C ASN A 222 -5.49 18.74 22.88
N ILE A 223 -6.03 19.82 22.32
CA ILE A 223 -5.66 20.32 20.99
C ILE A 223 -4.55 21.37 21.17
N PRO A 224 -3.33 21.15 20.63
CA PRO A 224 -2.17 21.98 20.94
C PRO A 224 -2.19 23.37 20.29
N ARG A 225 -2.94 23.55 19.21
CA ARG A 225 -3.06 24.80 18.45
C ARG A 225 -4.32 24.80 17.60
N LEU A 226 -4.77 25.98 17.18
CA LEU A 226 -5.84 26.12 16.20
C LEU A 226 -5.46 25.45 14.88
N TYR A 227 -6.41 24.75 14.26
CA TYR A 227 -6.19 24.16 12.94
C TYR A 227 -6.37 25.21 11.85
N GLY A 228 -7.48 25.93 11.86
CA GLY A 228 -7.84 26.83 10.78
C GLY A 228 -8.57 28.09 11.21
N ILE A 229 -8.44 29.14 10.42
CA ILE A 229 -9.22 30.37 10.52
C ILE A 229 -9.82 30.68 9.17
N ARG A 230 -11.08 31.11 9.15
CA ARG A 230 -11.80 31.42 7.91
C ARG A 230 -12.51 32.76 7.98
N PHE A 231 -12.29 33.60 6.97
CA PHE A 231 -12.95 34.90 6.80
C PHE A 231 -13.87 34.86 5.59
N ASP A 232 -15.18 34.70 5.78
CA ASP A 232 -16.19 34.84 4.73
C ASP A 232 -16.94 36.19 4.83
N ASP A 233 -16.90 36.86 5.99
CA ASP A 233 -17.56 38.16 6.19
C ASP A 233 -16.84 39.29 5.40
N PRO A 234 -17.52 39.98 4.46
CA PRO A 234 -16.93 41.09 3.72
C PRO A 234 -16.49 42.27 4.60
N ASN A 235 -17.16 42.48 5.74
CA ASN A 235 -16.94 43.64 6.59
C ASN A 235 -16.00 43.35 7.77
N ARG A 236 -15.59 42.09 7.97
CA ARG A 236 -14.66 41.74 9.04
C ARG A 236 -13.24 42.15 8.64
N ASP A 237 -12.62 42.93 9.51
CA ASP A 237 -11.23 43.32 9.37
C ASP A 237 -10.31 42.20 9.87
N ILE A 238 -9.35 41.77 9.06
CA ILE A 238 -8.37 40.75 9.44
C ILE A 238 -7.45 41.23 10.59
N PHE A 239 -7.25 42.55 10.76
CA PHE A 239 -6.49 43.11 11.90
C PHE A 239 -7.08 42.72 13.25
N ASP A 240 -8.40 42.45 13.29
CA ASP A 240 -9.10 42.02 14.49
C ASP A 240 -8.52 40.73 15.10
N LEU A 241 -7.78 39.92 14.32
CA LEU A 241 -7.05 38.74 14.83
C LEU A 241 -6.06 39.07 15.94
N SER A 242 -5.63 40.33 16.06
CA SER A 242 -4.83 40.81 17.18
C SER A 242 -5.51 40.56 18.54
N ASN A 243 -6.84 40.45 18.55
CA ASN A 243 -7.65 40.15 19.74
C ASN A 243 -7.84 38.64 19.98
N LEU A 244 -7.31 37.77 19.11
CA LEU A 244 -7.34 36.31 19.25
C LEU A 244 -5.90 35.75 19.18
N PRO A 245 -5.12 35.79 20.29
CA PRO A 245 -3.69 35.43 20.25
C PRO A 245 -3.39 34.02 19.74
N ASP A 246 -4.30 33.06 19.97
CA ASP A 246 -4.14 31.68 19.50
C ASP A 246 -4.23 31.58 17.97
N ALA A 247 -4.81 32.57 17.29
CA ALA A 247 -4.89 32.66 15.84
C ALA A 247 -3.50 32.69 15.18
N PHE A 248 -2.52 33.36 15.79
CA PHE A 248 -1.17 33.48 15.25
C PHE A 248 -0.39 32.16 15.24
N LYS A 249 -0.92 31.10 15.87
CA LYS A 249 -0.37 29.74 15.86
C LYS A 249 -1.18 28.77 14.97
N ALA A 250 -2.18 29.28 14.25
CA ALA A 250 -3.02 28.45 13.39
C ALA A 250 -2.21 27.84 12.24
N THR A 251 -2.57 26.61 11.84
CA THR A 251 -1.91 25.94 10.71
C THR A 251 -2.45 26.39 9.35
N GLN A 252 -3.71 26.82 9.30
CA GLN A 252 -4.39 27.16 8.06
C GLN A 252 -5.14 28.49 8.15
N MET A 253 -5.20 29.18 7.02
CA MET A 253 -5.98 30.40 6.84
C MET A 253 -6.78 30.32 5.54
N ASN A 254 -8.07 30.64 5.59
CA ASN A 254 -8.93 30.76 4.42
C ASN A 254 -9.52 32.17 4.36
N ILE A 255 -9.23 32.87 3.27
CA ILE A 255 -9.73 34.21 2.99
C ILE A 255 -10.78 34.08 1.90
N GLY A 256 -12.04 34.00 2.35
CA GLY A 256 -13.26 33.86 1.55
C GLY A 256 -14.01 35.18 1.28
N LYS A 257 -13.62 36.29 1.93
CA LYS A 257 -14.23 37.61 1.73
C LYS A 257 -14.00 38.12 0.30
N PRO A 258 -14.94 38.88 -0.29
CA PRO A 258 -14.87 39.26 -1.71
C PRO A 258 -13.72 40.21 -2.06
N THR A 259 -13.32 41.09 -1.12
CA THR A 259 -12.23 42.07 -1.28
C THR A 259 -11.37 42.08 -0.04
N VAL A 260 -10.06 42.27 -0.18
CA VAL A 260 -9.09 42.46 0.92
C VAL A 260 -8.31 43.73 0.65
N THR A 261 -7.99 44.48 1.70
CA THR A 261 -7.18 45.70 1.62
C THR A 261 -5.68 45.39 1.63
N LYS A 262 -4.88 46.35 1.18
CA LYS A 262 -3.41 46.23 1.20
C LYS A 262 -2.88 46.08 2.62
N GLU A 263 -3.44 46.83 3.55
CA GLU A 263 -3.08 46.83 4.95
C GLU A 263 -3.32 45.45 5.58
N GLU A 264 -4.43 44.78 5.24
CA GLU A 264 -4.73 43.42 5.70
C GLU A 264 -3.72 42.39 5.14
N LEU A 265 -3.33 42.51 3.87
CA LEU A 265 -2.30 41.65 3.28
C LEU A 265 -0.93 41.89 3.93
N ASP A 266 -0.55 43.14 4.13
CA ASP A 266 0.71 43.50 4.79
C ASP A 266 0.72 43.03 6.25
N PHE A 267 -0.42 43.09 6.94
CA PHE A 267 -0.59 42.52 8.28
C PHE A 267 -0.37 41.01 8.29
N LEU A 268 -0.99 40.28 7.35
CA LEU A 268 -0.80 38.84 7.22
C LEU A 268 0.68 38.49 6.98
N ASN A 269 1.33 39.19 6.05
CA ASN A 269 2.74 38.99 5.72
C ASN A 269 3.70 39.36 6.86
N TYR A 270 3.33 40.34 7.70
CA TYR A 270 4.14 40.81 8.82
C TYR A 270 3.96 39.96 10.08
N LYS A 271 2.73 39.51 10.38
CA LYS A 271 2.40 38.82 11.63
C LYS A 271 2.50 37.30 11.55
N PHE A 272 2.38 36.71 10.36
CA PHE A 272 2.41 35.27 10.19
C PHE A 272 3.66 34.87 9.43
N ASP A 273 4.61 34.26 10.15
CA ASP A 273 5.87 33.82 9.55
C ASP A 273 5.62 32.80 8.42
N ARG A 274 4.77 31.77 8.66
CA ARG A 274 4.27 30.80 7.68
C ARG A 274 2.98 30.10 8.15
N PHE A 275 1.97 29.98 7.28
CA PHE A 275 0.93 28.95 7.36
C PHE A 275 1.38 27.66 6.65
N ASP A 276 0.84 26.53 7.10
CA ASP A 276 0.95 25.27 6.37
C ASP A 276 0.08 25.33 5.10
N VAL A 277 -1.12 25.93 5.20
CA VAL A 277 -2.03 26.15 4.06
C VAL A 277 -2.63 27.56 4.09
N LEU A 278 -2.51 28.29 2.98
CA LEU A 278 -3.24 29.54 2.75
C LEU A 278 -4.19 29.37 1.56
N CYS A 279 -5.49 29.52 1.78
CA CYS A 279 -6.50 29.56 0.72
C CYS A 279 -6.97 30.99 0.50
N PHE A 280 -6.92 31.45 -0.75
CA PHE A 280 -7.26 32.81 -1.15
C PHE A 280 -8.36 32.78 -2.22
N HIS A 281 -9.53 33.33 -1.89
CA HIS A 281 -10.71 33.40 -2.76
C HIS A 281 -11.09 34.85 -3.10
N THR A 282 -10.14 35.78 -2.97
CA THR A 282 -10.37 37.22 -3.00
C THR A 282 -9.59 37.87 -4.15
N VAL A 283 -10.13 38.95 -4.73
CA VAL A 283 -9.35 39.82 -5.64
C VAL A 283 -8.42 40.69 -4.80
N PRO A 284 -7.10 40.71 -5.07
CA PRO A 284 -6.19 41.64 -4.40
C PRO A 284 -6.48 43.10 -4.78
N PRO A 285 -6.03 44.07 -3.96
CA PRO A 285 -6.04 45.47 -4.34
C PRO A 285 -5.26 45.73 -5.63
N GLU A 286 -5.71 46.69 -6.45
CA GLU A 286 -5.07 47.04 -7.74
C GLU A 286 -3.60 47.47 -7.61
N ASP A 287 -3.22 48.06 -6.48
CA ASP A 287 -1.84 48.52 -6.23
C ASP A 287 -0.92 47.42 -5.64
N TYR A 288 -1.46 46.22 -5.37
CA TYR A 288 -0.71 45.09 -4.81
C TYR A 288 -0.06 44.23 -5.92
N LYS A 289 0.99 44.77 -6.55
CA LYS A 289 1.64 44.18 -7.74
C LYS A 289 2.52 42.95 -7.48
N LYS A 290 2.81 42.64 -6.22
CA LYS A 290 3.66 41.49 -5.83
C LYS A 290 2.95 40.73 -4.74
N PHE A 291 2.82 39.42 -4.90
CA PHE A 291 2.27 38.53 -3.88
C PHE A 291 3.42 37.85 -3.13
N PRO A 292 3.77 38.28 -1.92
CA PRO A 292 4.82 37.63 -1.15
C PRO A 292 4.24 36.47 -0.33
N PHE A 293 3.46 35.58 -0.95
CA PHE A 293 3.02 34.37 -0.25
C PHE A 293 4.26 33.50 0.01
N ARG A 294 4.69 33.45 1.27
CA ARG A 294 5.83 32.65 1.76
C ARG A 294 5.36 31.37 2.45
N HIS A 295 4.27 30.78 1.98
CA HIS A 295 3.59 29.66 2.63
C HIS A 295 3.82 28.36 1.87
N GLN A 296 3.83 27.23 2.58
CA GLN A 296 4.16 25.95 1.95
C GLN A 296 3.12 25.58 0.88
N ASN A 297 1.85 25.55 1.27
CA ASN A 297 0.76 25.23 0.35
C ASN A 297 -0.10 26.47 0.15
N VAL A 298 -0.23 26.92 -1.10
CA VAL A 298 -1.05 28.07 -1.47
C VAL A 298 -2.15 27.59 -2.41
N CYS A 299 -3.40 27.88 -2.09
CA CYS A 299 -4.53 27.65 -2.98
C CYS A 299 -5.15 28.99 -3.36
N VAL A 300 -5.21 29.28 -4.65
CA VAL A 300 -5.84 30.49 -5.19
C VAL A 300 -7.03 30.04 -6.03
N ASN A 301 -8.22 30.50 -5.68
CA ASN A 301 -9.44 30.10 -6.39
C ASN A 301 -10.26 31.34 -6.78
N ILE A 302 -9.81 31.98 -7.84
CA ILE A 302 -10.41 33.19 -8.41
C ILE A 302 -9.88 33.43 -9.84
N ASP A 303 -10.64 34.18 -10.64
CA ASP A 303 -10.28 34.70 -11.98
C ASP A 303 -9.15 35.76 -11.92
N LEU A 304 -8.08 35.47 -11.15
CA LEU A 304 -6.93 36.35 -10.99
C LEU A 304 -6.15 36.41 -12.31
N PRO A 305 -5.86 37.61 -12.85
CA PRO A 305 -4.90 37.77 -13.94
C PRO A 305 -3.48 37.57 -13.39
N LEU A 306 -3.09 36.30 -13.21
CA LEU A 306 -1.73 35.93 -12.85
C LEU A 306 -0.81 36.09 -14.07
N SER A 307 0.38 36.64 -13.83
CA SER A 307 1.47 36.74 -14.79
C SER A 307 2.64 35.90 -14.30
N TRP A 308 3.61 35.64 -15.17
CA TRP A 308 4.82 34.91 -14.80
C TRP A 308 5.61 35.59 -13.67
N VAL A 309 5.56 36.93 -13.59
CA VAL A 309 6.22 37.72 -12.55
C VAL A 309 5.61 37.44 -11.17
N HIS A 310 4.28 37.30 -11.12
CA HIS A 310 3.60 36.94 -9.87
C HIS A 310 4.06 35.57 -9.38
N LEU A 311 4.17 34.57 -10.27
CA LEU A 311 4.63 33.23 -9.90
C LEU A 311 6.11 33.21 -9.46
N ALA A 312 6.96 34.02 -10.10
CA ALA A 312 8.38 34.12 -9.76
C ALA A 312 8.65 34.80 -8.42
N ASP A 313 7.82 35.76 -8.01
CA ASP A 313 7.96 36.47 -6.73
C ASP A 313 7.41 35.68 -5.53
N MET A 314 6.56 34.66 -5.75
CA MET A 314 6.00 33.84 -4.67
C MET A 314 7.00 32.80 -4.16
N ALA A 315 6.98 32.54 -2.85
CA ALA A 315 7.81 31.51 -2.22
C ALA A 315 6.92 30.39 -1.65
N PHE A 316 6.52 29.47 -2.53
CA PHE A 316 5.68 28.32 -2.19
C PHE A 316 6.39 27.00 -2.41
N LYS A 317 5.87 25.95 -1.77
CA LYS A 317 6.20 24.56 -2.07
C LYS A 317 5.20 23.99 -3.09
N ASP A 318 3.91 24.10 -2.79
CA ASP A 318 2.82 23.56 -3.60
C ASP A 318 1.79 24.68 -3.86
N LEU A 319 1.43 24.90 -5.13
CA LEU A 319 0.49 25.93 -5.57
C LEU A 319 -0.69 25.32 -6.35
N ASP A 320 -1.89 25.43 -5.81
CA ASP A 320 -3.15 25.05 -6.46
C ASP A 320 -3.84 26.30 -7.02
N LEU A 321 -4.03 26.35 -8.34
CA LEU A 321 -4.72 27.43 -9.05
C LEU A 321 -6.07 26.91 -9.59
N TRP A 322 -7.15 27.40 -9.01
CA TRP A 322 -8.51 27.15 -9.45
C TRP A 322 -9.07 28.40 -10.16
N ARG A 323 -9.72 28.21 -11.31
CA ARG A 323 -10.33 29.30 -12.10
C ARG A 323 -9.34 30.42 -12.47
N SER A 324 -8.06 30.11 -12.64
CA SER A 324 -7.06 31.11 -13.00
C SER A 324 -7.15 31.52 -14.47
N ASN A 325 -6.89 32.81 -14.76
CA ASN A 325 -6.72 33.33 -16.12
C ASN A 325 -5.27 33.25 -16.63
N LEU A 326 -4.41 32.43 -16.01
CA LEU A 326 -3.02 32.23 -16.43
C LEU A 326 -2.96 31.60 -17.84
N SER A 327 -2.40 32.32 -18.82
CA SER A 327 -2.20 31.80 -20.17
C SER A 327 -1.02 30.82 -20.26
N GLY A 328 -0.96 30.04 -21.34
CA GLY A 328 0.19 29.19 -21.64
C GLY A 328 1.47 29.96 -21.87
N SER A 329 1.41 31.13 -22.53
CA SER A 329 2.55 32.04 -22.70
C SER A 329 3.11 32.55 -21.39
N GLU A 330 2.26 32.89 -20.42
CA GLU A 330 2.72 33.32 -19.10
C GLU A 330 3.34 32.15 -18.32
N LEU A 331 2.75 30.96 -18.38
CA LEU A 331 3.36 29.76 -17.78
C LEU A 331 4.68 29.38 -18.48
N ASN A 332 4.77 29.51 -19.80
CA ASN A 332 5.99 29.28 -20.57
C ASN A 332 7.11 30.26 -20.14
N LYS A 333 6.80 31.57 -20.04
CA LYS A 333 7.74 32.58 -19.55
C LYS A 333 8.24 32.26 -18.13
N PHE A 334 7.34 31.80 -17.26
CA PHE A 334 7.72 31.36 -15.92
C PHE A 334 8.67 30.16 -15.95
N ILE A 335 8.40 29.15 -16.78
CA ILE A 335 9.26 27.97 -16.90
C ILE A 335 10.63 28.33 -17.49
N LYS A 336 10.69 29.22 -18.50
CA LYS A 336 11.95 29.76 -19.02
C LYS A 336 12.73 30.51 -17.95
N HIS A 337 12.05 31.32 -17.13
CA HIS A 337 12.66 32.00 -16.00
C HIS A 337 13.20 31.00 -14.95
N TRP A 338 12.44 29.95 -14.65
CA TRP A 338 12.87 28.89 -13.73
C TRP A 338 14.10 28.12 -14.24
N LEU A 339 14.15 27.81 -15.54
CA LEU A 339 15.31 27.17 -16.19
C LEU A 339 16.56 28.04 -16.13
N ALA A 340 16.41 29.36 -16.31
CA ALA A 340 17.52 30.32 -16.28
C ALA A 340 17.97 30.72 -14.87
N SER A 341 17.19 30.40 -13.83
CA SER A 341 17.49 30.75 -12.44
C SER A 341 18.53 29.82 -11.84
N ASP A 342 19.51 30.38 -11.14
CA ASP A 342 20.54 29.67 -10.36
C ASP A 342 20.10 29.34 -8.93
N SER A 343 19.00 29.96 -8.48
CA SER A 343 18.48 29.78 -7.12
C SER A 343 17.76 28.44 -6.94
N GLN A 344 17.95 27.80 -5.79
CA GLN A 344 17.11 26.69 -5.37
C GLN A 344 15.79 27.23 -4.81
N THR A 345 14.68 26.94 -5.48
CA THR A 345 13.35 27.32 -5.02
C THR A 345 12.74 26.22 -4.14
N PRO A 346 11.92 26.57 -3.13
CA PRO A 346 11.17 25.57 -2.34
C PRO A 346 10.06 24.87 -3.15
N MET A 347 9.73 25.39 -4.34
CA MET A 347 8.70 24.89 -5.22
C MET A 347 8.91 23.41 -5.61
N GLU A 348 7.85 22.63 -5.44
CA GLU A 348 7.69 21.24 -5.85
C GLU A 348 6.52 21.07 -6.82
N SER A 349 5.46 21.88 -6.72
CA SER A 349 4.32 21.74 -7.63
C SER A 349 3.56 23.04 -7.91
N ILE A 350 3.08 23.15 -9.15
CA ILE A 350 2.00 24.04 -9.56
C ILE A 350 0.94 23.17 -10.23
N TYR A 351 -0.29 23.23 -9.73
CA TYR A 351 -1.44 22.55 -10.30
C TYR A 351 -2.45 23.60 -10.75
N ILE A 352 -2.86 23.56 -12.02
CA ILE A 352 -3.77 24.52 -12.62
C ILE A 352 -5.01 23.77 -13.09
N HIS A 353 -6.14 24.05 -12.47
CA HIS A 353 -7.44 23.49 -12.82
C HIS A 353 -8.05 24.27 -13.99
N ASP A 354 -8.79 23.58 -14.85
CA ASP A 354 -9.50 24.13 -16.02
C ASP A 354 -8.60 24.91 -16.99
N PHE A 355 -7.34 24.49 -17.12
CA PHE A 355 -6.35 25.15 -17.96
C PHE A 355 -6.67 25.02 -19.46
N LYS A 356 -6.76 26.16 -20.16
CA LYS A 356 -7.10 26.24 -21.59
C LYS A 356 -5.92 26.67 -22.49
N GLY A 357 -4.82 27.14 -21.93
CA GLY A 357 -3.71 27.75 -22.67
C GLY A 357 -2.63 26.76 -23.12
N VAL A 358 -2.95 25.77 -23.94
CA VAL A 358 -1.94 24.75 -24.35
C VAL A 358 -1.09 25.18 -25.55
N GLU A 359 -1.62 26.05 -26.41
CA GLU A 359 -1.04 26.36 -27.74
C GLU A 359 0.39 26.93 -27.68
N ASP A 360 0.66 27.82 -26.72
CA ASP A 360 1.93 28.54 -26.55
C ASP A 360 2.76 28.03 -25.35
N LEU A 361 2.28 26.99 -24.65
CA LEU A 361 2.93 26.49 -23.43
C LEU A 361 4.33 25.91 -23.70
N PHE A 362 4.52 25.21 -24.83
CA PHE A 362 5.73 24.44 -25.12
C PHE A 362 6.75 25.17 -26.00
N GLU A 363 6.47 26.42 -26.38
CA GLU A 363 7.28 27.16 -27.34
C GLU A 363 8.73 27.35 -26.84
N GLU A 364 9.69 26.83 -27.61
CA GLU A 364 11.14 26.86 -27.34
C GLU A 364 11.57 26.25 -25.99
N LEU A 365 10.80 25.31 -25.44
CA LEU A 365 11.21 24.59 -24.23
C LEU A 365 12.02 23.32 -24.58
N PRO A 366 13.13 23.05 -23.85
CA PRO A 366 13.94 21.84 -24.06
C PRO A 366 13.29 20.62 -23.38
N ILE A 367 12.17 20.16 -23.94
CA ILE A 367 11.37 19.06 -23.38
C ILE A 367 11.78 17.67 -23.88
N TYR A 368 11.67 16.68 -23.00
CA TYR A 368 11.94 15.27 -23.30
C TYR A 368 10.76 14.38 -22.88
N PRO A 369 10.45 13.28 -23.58
CA PRO A 369 9.49 12.30 -23.10
C PRO A 369 9.93 11.67 -21.77
N TRP A 370 8.97 11.17 -20.98
CA TRP A 370 9.26 10.46 -19.74
C TRP A 370 10.21 9.26 -19.97
N ASP A 371 11.32 9.23 -19.22
CA ASP A 371 12.22 8.07 -19.12
C ASP A 371 12.08 7.39 -17.74
N PRO A 372 11.69 6.11 -17.65
CA PRO A 372 11.57 5.38 -16.39
C PRO A 372 12.87 5.25 -15.60
N ASN A 373 14.04 5.43 -16.23
CA ASN A 373 15.34 5.42 -15.55
C ASN A 373 15.71 6.78 -14.95
N SER A 374 15.14 7.87 -15.47
CA SER A 374 15.41 9.23 -15.00
C SER A 374 14.60 9.60 -13.74
N ARG A 375 13.34 9.13 -13.66
CA ARG A 375 12.41 9.38 -12.55
C ARG A 375 11.21 8.44 -12.53
N SER A 376 10.50 8.43 -11.41
CA SER A 376 9.27 7.69 -11.20
C SER A 376 8.14 8.10 -12.15
N LYS A 377 7.27 7.15 -12.51
CA LYS A 377 6.00 7.46 -13.19
C LYS A 377 5.02 8.22 -12.30
N ASN A 378 5.14 8.06 -10.99
CA ASN A 378 4.23 8.66 -10.00
C ASN A 378 4.97 9.76 -9.23
N PHE A 379 4.39 10.97 -9.25
CA PHE A 379 4.78 12.08 -8.39
C PHE A 379 3.88 12.08 -7.15
N ASN A 380 4.46 12.18 -5.95
CA ASN A 380 3.68 12.26 -4.71
C ASN A 380 3.25 13.71 -4.50
N TYR A 381 1.99 14.02 -4.82
CA TYR A 381 1.44 15.36 -4.65
C TYR A 381 1.07 15.63 -3.19
N CYS A 382 0.42 14.67 -2.55
CA CYS A 382 0.17 14.67 -1.11
C CYS A 382 0.09 13.22 -0.60
N ASP A 383 -0.05 13.02 0.72
CA ASP A 383 -0.05 11.70 1.36
C ASP A 383 -1.08 10.69 0.80
N ARG A 384 -2.09 11.18 0.08
CA ARG A 384 -3.18 10.37 -0.48
C ARG A 384 -3.24 10.36 -2.00
N ILE A 385 -2.50 11.24 -2.68
CA ILE A 385 -2.65 11.46 -4.13
C ILE A 385 -1.28 11.37 -4.79
N ALA A 386 -1.18 10.43 -5.73
CA ALA A 386 -0.04 10.31 -6.63
C ALA A 386 -0.47 10.63 -8.07
N ILE A 387 0.25 11.55 -8.72
CA ILE A 387 -0.03 11.96 -10.09
C ILE A 387 0.79 11.09 -11.05
N ASN A 388 0.11 10.41 -11.98
CA ASN A 388 0.78 9.65 -13.02
C ASN A 388 1.33 10.59 -14.11
N CYS A 389 2.64 10.78 -14.08
CA CYS A 389 3.42 11.65 -14.95
C CYS A 389 4.05 10.89 -16.14
N ALA A 390 3.62 9.67 -16.44
CA ALA A 390 4.18 8.86 -17.54
C ALA A 390 3.92 9.45 -18.94
N LYS A 391 2.87 10.29 -19.08
CA LYS A 391 2.54 11.00 -20.32
C LYS A 391 3.01 12.45 -20.33
N GLY A 392 3.70 12.89 -19.28
CA GLY A 392 4.24 14.25 -19.17
C GLY A 392 5.56 14.41 -19.93
N PHE A 393 5.97 15.66 -20.07
CA PHE A 393 7.23 16.07 -20.68
C PHE A 393 8.19 16.57 -19.62
N ASP A 394 9.40 16.03 -19.61
CA ASP A 394 10.45 16.37 -18.66
C ASP A 394 11.33 17.52 -19.15
N LEU A 395 11.79 18.32 -18.20
CA LEU A 395 12.72 19.43 -18.37
C LEU A 395 13.87 19.21 -17.39
N LEU A 396 15.11 19.38 -17.86
CA LEU A 396 16.29 19.32 -17.01
C LEU A 396 16.92 20.70 -16.93
N ARG A 397 17.02 21.25 -15.73
CA ARG A 397 17.75 22.48 -15.45
C ARG A 397 19.25 22.19 -15.31
N ASP A 398 20.09 23.20 -15.56
CA ASP A 398 21.55 23.07 -15.56
C ASP A 398 22.14 22.55 -14.24
N ASP A 399 21.46 22.78 -13.11
CA ASP A 399 21.84 22.28 -11.79
C ASP A 399 21.48 20.79 -11.57
N GLY A 400 20.91 20.13 -12.58
CA GLY A 400 20.41 18.77 -12.50
C GLY A 400 19.04 18.64 -11.85
N THR A 401 18.33 19.73 -11.53
CA THR A 401 16.94 19.63 -11.07
C THR A 401 16.02 19.25 -12.24
N LEU A 402 15.21 18.22 -12.05
CA LEU A 402 14.26 17.73 -13.06
C LEU A 402 12.85 18.24 -12.75
N ALA A 403 12.15 18.74 -13.76
CA ALA A 403 10.74 19.08 -13.66
C ALA A 403 9.93 18.34 -14.74
N THR A 404 8.62 18.21 -14.54
CA THR A 404 7.68 17.63 -15.51
C THR A 404 6.53 18.58 -15.75
N ILE A 405 6.21 18.83 -17.02
CA ILE A 405 4.95 19.43 -17.45
C ILE A 405 3.98 18.30 -17.83
N GLY A 406 2.78 18.31 -17.25
CA GLY A 406 1.68 17.47 -17.68
C GLY A 406 0.46 18.32 -18.00
N TYR A 407 -0.39 17.87 -18.90
CA TYR A 407 -1.68 18.52 -19.15
C TYR A 407 -2.73 17.50 -19.58
N GLY A 408 -3.99 17.87 -19.37
CA GLY A 408 -5.15 17.14 -19.81
C GLY A 408 -6.27 18.11 -20.19
N SER A 409 -7.46 17.60 -20.47
CA SER A 409 -8.59 18.43 -20.91
C SER A 409 -9.09 19.45 -19.87
N LEU A 410 -8.72 19.28 -18.60
CA LEU A 410 -9.19 20.10 -17.48
C LEU A 410 -8.07 20.48 -16.51
N TYR A 411 -6.80 20.29 -16.89
CA TYR A 411 -5.70 20.63 -15.99
C TYR A 411 -4.36 20.83 -16.71
N CYS A 412 -3.47 21.58 -16.07
CA CYS A 412 -2.04 21.59 -16.35
C CYS A 412 -1.27 21.49 -15.04
N ILE A 413 -0.14 20.79 -15.04
CA ILE A 413 0.74 20.61 -13.90
C ILE A 413 2.17 20.96 -14.29
N PHE A 414 2.89 21.60 -13.37
CA PHE A 414 4.33 21.77 -13.42
C PHE A 414 4.92 21.24 -12.11
N LEU A 415 5.67 20.14 -12.18
CA LEU A 415 6.10 19.37 -11.02
C LEU A 415 7.63 19.30 -10.95
N VAL A 416 8.23 19.79 -9.89
CA VAL A 416 9.69 19.79 -9.65
C VAL A 416 10.06 18.61 -8.75
N TRP A 417 10.89 17.70 -9.27
CA TRP A 417 11.26 16.46 -8.59
C TRP A 417 12.40 16.67 -7.61
N LYS A 418 12.09 17.03 -6.36
CA LYS A 418 13.08 17.01 -5.27
C LYS A 418 13.56 15.59 -4.95
N ARG A 419 12.69 14.60 -5.17
CA ARG A 419 13.00 13.17 -5.09
C ARG A 419 12.48 12.49 -6.34
N ARG A 420 13.36 12.23 -7.30
CA ARG A 420 13.01 11.56 -8.57
C ARG A 420 12.38 10.18 -8.36
N PHE A 421 12.63 9.55 -7.22
CA PHE A 421 12.04 8.27 -6.84
C PHE A 421 11.49 8.35 -5.40
N PRO A 422 10.16 8.28 -5.22
CA PRO A 422 9.56 8.19 -3.89
C PRO A 422 10.13 7.00 -3.11
N ASP A 423 10.52 7.26 -1.88
CA ASP A 423 11.38 6.41 -1.07
C ASP A 423 10.59 5.34 -0.31
N THR A 424 10.28 4.20 -0.96
CA THR A 424 9.59 3.06 -0.34
C THR A 424 10.40 2.35 0.75
N SER A 425 11.69 2.67 0.89
CA SER A 425 12.53 2.18 1.98
C SER A 425 12.03 2.64 3.37
N GLN A 426 11.25 3.74 3.45
CA GLN A 426 10.63 4.17 4.71
C GLN A 426 9.51 3.22 5.16
N LEU A 427 8.73 2.64 4.23
CA LEU A 427 7.72 1.62 4.54
C LEU A 427 8.35 0.35 5.13
N ILE A 428 9.58 0.03 4.73
CA ILE A 428 10.34 -1.12 5.21
C ILE A 428 11.05 -0.79 6.55
N LYS A 429 11.49 0.45 6.77
CA LYS A 429 12.02 0.93 8.06
C LYS A 429 10.93 1.04 9.15
N LEU A 430 9.70 1.39 8.79
CA LEU A 430 8.58 1.65 9.73
C LEU A 430 8.13 0.43 10.56
N LYS A 431 8.54 -0.80 10.20
CA LYS A 431 8.25 -2.00 10.99
C LYS A 431 9.22 -2.23 12.16
N HIS A 432 10.43 -1.66 12.13
CA HIS A 432 11.37 -1.76 13.25
C HIS A 432 10.98 -0.92 14.48
N THR A 433 9.90 -0.12 14.38
CA THR A 433 9.45 0.79 15.44
C THR A 433 8.26 0.31 16.28
N SER A 434 7.43 -0.66 15.86
CA SER A 434 6.26 -1.15 16.63
C SER A 434 5.47 -2.30 15.97
N GLU A 435 4.91 -3.23 16.77
CA GLU A 435 3.95 -4.28 16.34
C GLU A 435 2.69 -3.71 15.66
N LYS A 436 2.23 -2.50 16.05
CA LYS A 436 1.04 -1.84 15.46
C LYS A 436 1.25 -1.46 14.00
N THR A 437 2.47 -1.10 13.60
CA THR A 437 2.80 -0.70 12.23
C THR A 437 2.90 -1.91 11.29
N GLY A 438 3.28 -3.08 11.83
CA GLY A 438 3.24 -4.35 11.10
C GLY A 438 1.82 -4.79 10.71
N ALA A 439 0.81 -4.42 11.51
CA ALA A 439 -0.60 -4.64 11.18
C ALA A 439 -1.08 -3.71 10.04
N LEU A 440 -0.70 -2.43 10.09
CA LEU A 440 -1.04 -1.44 9.06
C LEU A 440 -0.43 -1.76 7.68
N VAL A 441 0.81 -2.27 7.63
CA VAL A 441 1.42 -2.70 6.35
C VAL A 441 0.74 -3.95 5.79
N LYS A 442 0.28 -4.87 6.65
CA LYS A 442 -0.51 -6.04 6.24
C LYS A 442 -1.92 -5.64 5.76
N GLU A 443 -2.55 -4.66 6.41
CA GLU A 443 -3.85 -4.10 6.00
C GLU A 443 -3.77 -3.31 4.69
N ALA A 444 -2.63 -2.69 4.38
CA ALA A 444 -2.39 -1.95 3.14
C ALA A 444 -2.37 -2.82 1.88
N LYS A 445 -2.47 -4.17 2.01
CA LYS A 445 -2.50 -5.14 0.89
C LYS A 445 -1.40 -4.89 -0.15
N LEU A 446 -0.19 -4.55 0.28
CA LEU A 446 0.93 -4.31 -0.62
C LEU A 446 1.26 -5.62 -1.36
N THR A 447 0.98 -5.66 -2.66
CA THR A 447 1.28 -6.81 -3.51
C THR A 447 2.62 -6.62 -4.21
N ALA A 448 3.62 -7.37 -3.77
CA ALA A 448 4.80 -7.62 -4.61
C ALA A 448 4.50 -8.81 -5.51
N THR A 449 5.04 -8.80 -6.73
CA THR A 449 4.77 -9.86 -7.69
C THR A 449 5.62 -11.08 -7.36
N ASP A 450 6.90 -10.89 -7.01
CA ASP A 450 7.88 -11.97 -6.94
C ASP A 450 9.03 -11.68 -5.97
N ILE A 451 9.57 -12.74 -5.35
CA ILE A 451 10.87 -12.73 -4.64
C ILE A 451 11.83 -13.67 -5.38
N GLU A 452 13.02 -13.16 -5.69
CA GLU A 452 14.12 -13.84 -6.36
C GLU A 452 15.35 -13.86 -5.42
N VAL A 453 16.01 -15.02 -5.30
CA VAL A 453 17.28 -15.15 -4.59
C VAL A 453 18.39 -15.33 -5.61
N LYS A 454 19.47 -14.56 -5.49
CA LYS A 454 20.60 -14.59 -6.41
C LYS A 454 21.93 -14.65 -5.65
N PHE A 455 22.77 -15.60 -6.02
CA PHE A 455 24.15 -15.71 -5.58
C PHE A 455 25.05 -15.16 -6.68
N GLU A 456 25.59 -13.96 -6.49
CA GLU A 456 26.33 -13.20 -7.50
C GLU A 456 27.77 -13.70 -7.66
N ALA A 457 28.38 -13.42 -8.82
CA ALA A 457 29.72 -13.91 -9.17
C ALA A 457 30.84 -13.39 -8.25
N ASP A 458 30.63 -12.26 -7.57
CA ASP A 458 31.53 -11.68 -6.56
C ASP A 458 31.39 -12.34 -5.18
N GLY A 459 30.50 -13.32 -5.04
CA GLY A 459 30.19 -14.00 -3.79
C GLY A 459 29.06 -13.36 -2.98
N ASP A 460 28.53 -12.21 -3.42
CA ASP A 460 27.41 -11.54 -2.76
C ASP A 460 26.15 -12.42 -2.82
N THR A 461 25.39 -12.44 -1.73
CA THR A 461 24.03 -12.99 -1.72
C THR A 461 23.03 -11.85 -1.75
N VAL A 462 22.14 -11.87 -2.73
CA VAL A 462 21.16 -10.81 -2.97
C VAL A 462 19.75 -11.38 -3.01
N VAL A 463 18.84 -10.81 -2.23
CA VAL A 463 17.41 -11.06 -2.35
C VAL A 463 16.78 -9.91 -3.11
N ILE A 464 16.05 -10.22 -4.18
CA ILE A 464 15.44 -9.25 -5.08
C ILE A 464 13.92 -9.36 -4.99
N ILE A 465 13.25 -8.22 -4.82
CA ILE A 465 11.78 -8.15 -4.80
C ILE A 465 11.32 -7.33 -5.99
N ARG A 466 10.32 -7.84 -6.72
CA ARG A 466 9.61 -7.05 -7.72
C ARG A 466 8.36 -6.44 -7.13
N PHE A 467 8.35 -5.12 -7.02
CA PHE A 467 7.24 -4.36 -6.46
C PHE A 467 6.92 -3.17 -7.36
N MET A 468 5.66 -3.04 -7.79
CA MET A 468 5.19 -2.01 -8.72
C MET A 468 6.03 -1.89 -10.01
N GLY A 469 6.51 -3.02 -10.53
CA GLY A 469 7.35 -3.07 -11.75
C GLY A 469 8.83 -2.70 -11.54
N ARG A 470 9.29 -2.54 -10.28
CA ARG A 470 10.69 -2.23 -9.96
C ARG A 470 11.36 -3.37 -9.20
N LYS A 471 12.68 -3.51 -9.36
CA LYS A 471 13.52 -4.45 -8.62
C LYS A 471 14.15 -3.76 -7.42
N PHE A 472 13.83 -4.22 -6.22
CA PHE A 472 14.49 -3.82 -4.98
C PHE A 472 15.47 -4.91 -4.58
N MET A 473 16.72 -4.53 -4.31
CA MET A 473 17.81 -5.46 -4.02
C MET A 473 18.22 -5.36 -2.55
N PHE A 474 18.31 -6.50 -1.88
CA PHE A 474 18.76 -6.62 -0.50
C PHE A 474 20.04 -7.46 -0.49
N LYS A 475 21.19 -6.80 -0.38
CA LYS A 475 22.49 -7.45 -0.25
C LYS A 475 22.66 -7.94 1.18
N LEU A 476 22.99 -9.21 1.38
CA LEU A 476 23.31 -9.72 2.69
C LEU A 476 24.73 -9.31 3.07
N VAL A 477 24.88 -8.68 4.22
CA VAL A 477 26.18 -8.23 4.74
C VAL A 477 26.35 -8.77 6.15
N ASN A 478 27.48 -9.44 6.39
CA ASN A 478 27.80 -9.94 7.72
C ASN A 478 28.15 -8.76 8.65
N THR A 479 27.64 -8.77 9.88
CA THR A 479 28.02 -7.81 10.93
C THR A 479 28.49 -8.56 12.17
N GLU A 480 29.51 -8.03 12.83
CA GLU A 480 29.97 -8.47 14.15
C GLU A 480 29.22 -7.77 15.29
N ASP A 481 28.46 -6.70 15.00
CA ASP A 481 27.65 -6.02 16.01
C ASP A 481 26.29 -6.70 16.15
N ARG A 482 26.09 -7.36 17.31
CA ARG A 482 24.84 -8.05 17.64
C ARG A 482 23.63 -7.11 17.69
N LYS A 483 23.83 -5.81 17.91
CA LYS A 483 22.75 -4.82 17.93
C LYS A 483 22.21 -4.49 16.55
N GLU A 484 23.00 -4.77 15.51
CA GLU A 484 22.67 -4.44 14.12
C GLU A 484 22.00 -5.60 13.37
N ILE A 485 21.88 -6.77 14.00
CA ILE A 485 21.28 -7.96 13.39
C ILE A 485 19.84 -7.66 12.94
N GLY A 486 19.54 -7.97 11.68
CA GLY A 486 18.23 -7.75 11.07
C GLY A 486 17.96 -6.30 10.66
N MET A 487 18.94 -5.40 10.79
CA MET A 487 18.83 -4.03 10.30
C MET A 487 18.95 -3.98 8.78
N ILE A 488 18.18 -3.07 8.18
CA ILE A 488 18.25 -2.73 6.75
C ILE A 488 18.89 -1.34 6.63
N ILE A 489 20.10 -1.31 6.10
CA ILE A 489 20.89 -0.10 5.88
C ILE A 489 20.78 0.30 4.41
N LYS A 490 20.49 1.58 4.17
CA LYS A 490 20.46 2.11 2.81
C LYS A 490 21.85 2.19 2.24
N THR A 491 21.99 1.85 0.97
CA THR A 491 23.17 2.18 0.20
C THR A 491 22.97 3.51 -0.54
N HIS A 492 24.02 4.02 -1.19
CA HIS A 492 23.90 5.16 -2.10
C HIS A 492 23.04 4.86 -3.34
N ALA A 493 22.85 3.57 -3.68
CA ALA A 493 21.96 3.15 -4.75
C ALA A 493 20.49 3.12 -4.26
N PRO A 494 19.57 3.84 -4.91
CA PRO A 494 18.23 4.13 -4.37
C PRO A 494 17.32 2.89 -4.22
N LEU A 495 17.61 1.80 -4.93
CA LEU A 495 16.84 0.55 -4.88
C LEU A 495 17.62 -0.60 -4.23
N THR A 496 18.76 -0.31 -3.62
CA THR A 496 19.62 -1.32 -3.00
C THR A 496 19.82 -1.01 -1.53
N CYS A 497 19.60 -2.02 -0.70
CA CYS A 497 19.85 -1.96 0.73
C CYS A 497 20.76 -3.12 1.16
N ASN A 498 21.48 -2.91 2.25
CA ASN A 498 22.20 -3.97 2.94
C ASN A 498 21.31 -4.51 4.06
N PHE A 499 21.20 -5.83 4.17
CA PHE A 499 20.59 -6.52 5.29
C PHE A 499 21.69 -7.13 6.14
N LEU A 500 21.77 -6.68 7.39
CA LEU A 500 22.81 -7.09 8.31
C LEU A 500 22.45 -8.41 9.01
N TYR A 501 23.34 -9.39 8.95
CA TYR A 501 23.17 -10.68 9.60
C TYR A 501 24.44 -11.11 10.33
N PHE A 502 24.32 -12.04 11.28
CA PHE A 502 25.44 -12.53 12.08
C PHE A 502 25.72 -14.02 11.78
N ASN A 503 26.97 -14.46 11.88
CA ASN A 503 27.44 -15.77 11.42
C ASN A 503 26.66 -17.02 11.91
N PHE A 504 26.08 -17.02 13.11
CA PHE A 504 25.27 -18.16 13.60
C PHE A 504 23.81 -18.12 13.15
N TRP A 505 23.38 -17.02 12.52
CA TRP A 505 22.03 -16.82 12.03
C TRP A 505 22.02 -16.88 10.51
N ASN A 506 21.20 -17.77 9.94
CA ASN A 506 21.01 -17.79 8.50
C ASN A 506 20.24 -16.54 8.05
N GLY A 507 20.99 -15.48 7.73
CA GLY A 507 20.47 -14.19 7.30
C GLY A 507 19.62 -14.28 6.04
N LEU A 508 19.92 -15.24 5.15
CA LEU A 508 19.15 -15.47 3.94
C LEU A 508 17.75 -15.98 4.27
N THR A 509 17.66 -17.02 5.11
CA THR A 509 16.38 -17.56 5.56
C THR A 509 15.60 -16.54 6.37
N GLY A 510 16.28 -15.79 7.24
CA GLY A 510 15.67 -14.70 8.03
C GLY A 510 15.04 -13.62 7.15
N LEU A 511 15.81 -13.06 6.22
CA LEU A 511 15.35 -12.02 5.30
C LEU A 511 14.23 -12.52 4.40
N THR A 512 14.41 -13.68 3.78
CA THR A 512 13.47 -14.23 2.81
C THR A 512 12.11 -14.48 3.45
N ARG A 513 12.08 -15.12 4.62
CA ARG A 513 10.83 -15.37 5.36
C ARG A 513 10.20 -14.08 5.86
N TYR A 514 11.01 -13.11 6.30
CA TYR A 514 10.52 -11.80 6.68
C TYR A 514 9.78 -11.11 5.52
N LEU A 515 10.37 -11.11 4.33
CA LEU A 515 9.81 -10.49 3.13
C LEU A 515 8.56 -11.22 2.63
N MET A 516 8.60 -12.55 2.58
CA MET A 516 7.43 -13.37 2.20
C MET A 516 6.24 -13.10 3.12
N ASN A 517 6.46 -13.04 4.44
CA ASN A 517 5.41 -12.74 5.42
C ASN A 517 4.92 -11.29 5.35
N LEU A 518 5.80 -10.34 5.03
CA LEU A 518 5.46 -8.92 4.92
C LEU A 518 4.60 -8.64 3.70
N LEU A 519 4.90 -9.29 2.58
CA LEU A 519 4.29 -9.04 1.26
C LEU A 519 3.25 -10.10 0.88
N ASN A 520 2.94 -11.02 1.80
CA ASN A 520 2.00 -12.12 1.60
C ASN A 520 2.32 -12.97 0.36
N ILE A 521 3.61 -13.26 0.14
CA ILE A 521 4.08 -14.07 -0.98
C ILE A 521 4.17 -15.54 -0.55
N PRO A 522 3.44 -16.46 -1.20
CA PRO A 522 3.31 -17.85 -0.73
C PRO A 522 4.54 -18.72 -1.00
N ARG A 523 5.36 -18.36 -1.99
CA ARG A 523 6.56 -19.11 -2.39
C ARG A 523 7.55 -18.21 -3.15
N LEU A 524 8.80 -18.65 -3.25
CA LEU A 524 9.81 -17.98 -4.05
C LEU A 524 9.50 -18.10 -5.55
N TYR A 525 9.80 -17.04 -6.29
CA TYR A 525 9.66 -17.04 -7.73
C TYR A 525 10.85 -17.75 -8.37
N SER A 526 12.07 -17.33 -8.02
CA SER A 526 13.27 -17.89 -8.63
C SER A 526 14.50 -17.92 -7.73
N ILE A 527 15.39 -18.87 -8.01
CA ILE A 527 16.73 -18.97 -7.40
C ILE A 527 17.77 -18.99 -8.51
N ARG A 528 18.85 -18.22 -8.37
CA ARG A 528 19.91 -18.06 -9.36
C ARG A 528 21.30 -18.24 -8.75
N PHE A 529 22.14 -19.04 -9.40
CA PHE A 529 23.53 -19.27 -9.01
C PHE A 529 24.48 -18.76 -10.08
N ASN A 530 25.18 -17.66 -9.80
CA ASN A 530 26.21 -17.09 -10.67
C ASN A 530 27.60 -17.19 -10.00
N ASP A 531 27.65 -17.37 -8.69
CA ASP A 531 28.85 -17.67 -7.90
C ASP A 531 29.39 -19.07 -8.21
N VAL A 532 30.56 -19.15 -8.86
CA VAL A 532 31.22 -20.41 -9.22
C VAL A 532 31.65 -21.22 -7.99
N ASN A 533 31.95 -20.54 -6.88
CA ASN A 533 32.42 -21.18 -5.66
C ASN A 533 31.28 -21.63 -4.75
N ARG A 534 30.04 -21.22 -5.03
CA ARG A 534 28.88 -21.59 -4.21
C ARG A 534 28.46 -23.03 -4.46
N ASP A 535 28.41 -23.80 -3.38
CA ASP A 535 27.82 -25.14 -3.36
C ASP A 535 26.28 -25.02 -3.31
N ILE A 536 25.59 -25.50 -4.34
CA ILE A 536 24.13 -25.46 -4.44
C ILE A 536 23.46 -26.18 -3.27
N ARG A 537 24.13 -27.20 -2.70
CA ARG A 537 23.63 -27.97 -1.54
C ARG A 537 23.48 -27.11 -0.29
N SER A 538 24.10 -25.93 -0.23
CA SER A 538 23.90 -24.97 0.86
C SER A 538 22.45 -24.47 0.96
N LEU A 539 21.62 -24.70 -0.07
CA LEU A 539 20.18 -24.41 0.00
C LEU A 539 19.42 -25.28 0.99
N ILE A 540 20.02 -26.35 1.53
CA ILE A 540 19.42 -27.12 2.63
C ILE A 540 19.04 -26.23 3.82
N ASP A 541 19.77 -25.13 4.01
CA ASP A 541 19.51 -24.17 5.08
C ASP A 541 18.39 -23.16 4.75
N LEU A 542 17.85 -23.18 3.52
CA LEU A 542 16.72 -22.36 3.05
C LEU A 542 15.56 -23.27 2.59
N PRO A 543 14.74 -23.82 3.50
CA PRO A 543 13.64 -24.73 3.13
C PRO A 543 12.62 -24.13 2.17
N ASP A 544 12.44 -22.81 2.20
CA ASP A 544 11.53 -22.08 1.30
C ASP A 544 12.00 -22.11 -0.17
N ALA A 545 13.28 -22.43 -0.42
CA ALA A 545 13.87 -22.62 -1.74
C ALA A 545 13.23 -23.77 -2.52
N PHE A 546 12.92 -24.89 -1.85
CA PHE A 546 12.40 -26.10 -2.49
C PHE A 546 11.01 -25.93 -3.11
N LYS A 547 10.33 -24.81 -2.80
CA LYS A 547 9.02 -24.42 -3.34
C LYS A 547 9.12 -23.37 -4.45
N ALA A 548 10.34 -23.03 -4.90
CA ALA A 548 10.53 -22.05 -5.96
C ALA A 548 9.86 -22.48 -7.26
N THR A 549 9.49 -21.52 -8.12
CA THR A 549 8.93 -21.85 -9.44
C THR A 549 9.98 -21.97 -10.54
N ARG A 550 11.14 -21.34 -10.36
CA ARG A 550 12.21 -21.29 -11.37
C ARG A 550 13.57 -21.47 -10.72
N PHE A 551 14.46 -22.17 -11.41
CA PHE A 551 15.82 -22.43 -10.93
C PHE A 551 16.82 -22.14 -12.05
N TYR A 552 17.86 -21.38 -11.75
CA TYR A 552 18.88 -20.99 -12.73
C TYR A 552 20.26 -21.37 -12.18
N ILE A 553 20.95 -22.23 -12.93
CA ILE A 553 22.36 -22.56 -12.72
C ILE A 553 23.12 -21.76 -13.78
N GLU A 554 23.64 -20.60 -13.41
CA GLU A 554 24.35 -19.64 -14.26
C GLU A 554 25.85 -19.53 -13.88
N LYS A 555 26.36 -20.58 -13.21
CA LYS A 555 27.77 -20.71 -12.84
C LYS A 555 28.46 -21.62 -13.86
N ALA A 556 29.70 -21.29 -14.23
CA ALA A 556 30.41 -21.96 -15.32
C ALA A 556 30.51 -23.49 -15.17
N THR A 557 30.70 -23.99 -13.94
CA THR A 557 30.85 -25.42 -13.64
C THR A 557 29.89 -25.85 -12.53
N VAL A 558 29.26 -27.01 -12.70
CA VAL A 558 28.47 -27.69 -11.65
C VAL A 558 29.06 -29.07 -11.35
N LYS A 559 29.03 -29.49 -10.09
CA LYS A 559 29.51 -30.82 -9.69
C LYS A 559 28.40 -31.87 -9.76
N PRO A 560 28.71 -33.17 -9.99
CA PRO A 560 27.70 -34.23 -10.00
C PRO A 560 26.80 -34.22 -8.76
N GLU A 561 27.39 -34.09 -7.56
CA GLU A 561 26.66 -34.10 -6.30
C GLU A 561 25.71 -32.90 -6.10
N GLU A 562 25.96 -31.78 -6.79
CA GLU A 562 25.06 -30.63 -6.78
C GLU A 562 23.85 -30.86 -7.68
N LEU A 563 24.06 -31.51 -8.83
CA LEU A 563 23.01 -31.84 -9.78
C LEU A 563 22.09 -32.93 -9.22
N ASP A 564 22.66 -33.95 -8.57
CA ASP A 564 21.91 -34.98 -7.86
C ASP A 564 21.03 -34.36 -6.76
N PHE A 565 21.60 -33.44 -5.96
CA PHE A 565 20.84 -32.69 -4.96
C PHE A 565 19.69 -31.88 -5.56
N VAL A 566 19.92 -31.20 -6.69
CA VAL A 566 18.88 -30.43 -7.38
C VAL A 566 17.74 -31.36 -7.84
N ASN A 567 18.09 -32.48 -8.46
CA ASN A 567 17.14 -33.45 -8.96
C ASN A 567 16.34 -34.13 -7.84
N GLU A 568 16.95 -34.41 -6.70
CA GLU A 568 16.28 -35.02 -5.54
C GLU A 568 15.29 -34.05 -4.87
N ASN A 569 15.66 -32.76 -4.74
CA ASN A 569 14.95 -31.84 -3.84
C ASN A 569 14.03 -30.84 -4.55
N PHE A 570 14.23 -30.54 -5.83
CA PHE A 570 13.53 -29.45 -6.54
C PHE A 570 12.47 -29.95 -7.53
N LYS A 571 11.59 -30.87 -7.11
CA LYS A 571 10.57 -31.47 -8.00
C LYS A 571 9.45 -30.52 -8.47
N SER A 572 9.33 -29.33 -7.86
CA SER A 572 8.23 -28.36 -8.15
C SER A 572 8.60 -27.24 -9.14
N ILE A 573 9.82 -27.28 -9.68
CA ILE A 573 10.31 -26.28 -10.63
C ILE A 573 9.54 -26.36 -11.94
N GLN A 574 8.99 -25.22 -12.35
CA GLN A 574 8.30 -25.06 -13.63
C GLN A 574 9.29 -24.75 -14.75
N LEU A 575 10.36 -24.01 -14.47
CA LEU A 575 11.43 -23.68 -15.42
C LEU A 575 12.81 -23.93 -14.82
N MET A 576 13.54 -24.87 -15.40
CA MET A 576 14.95 -25.11 -15.12
C MET A 576 15.80 -24.45 -16.20
N CYS A 577 16.71 -23.57 -15.82
CA CYS A 577 17.64 -22.90 -16.72
C CYS A 577 19.07 -23.31 -16.37
N PHE A 578 19.80 -23.80 -17.36
CA PHE A 578 21.15 -24.31 -17.23
C PHE A 578 22.07 -23.57 -18.19
N ASP A 579 22.92 -22.73 -17.62
CA ASP A 579 23.98 -21.97 -18.28
C ASP A 579 25.33 -22.39 -17.66
N ALA A 580 25.58 -23.70 -17.74
CA ALA A 580 26.76 -24.35 -17.22
C ALA A 580 27.16 -25.51 -18.15
N TRP A 581 28.39 -25.98 -18.05
CA TRP A 581 28.79 -27.23 -18.68
C TRP A 581 28.31 -28.42 -17.83
N PRO A 582 27.83 -29.51 -18.46
CA PRO A 582 27.56 -30.75 -17.74
C PRO A 582 28.82 -31.22 -16.97
N PRO A 583 28.67 -31.80 -15.76
CA PRO A 583 29.80 -32.27 -14.98
C PRO A 583 30.57 -33.38 -15.71
N GLU A 584 31.90 -33.41 -15.56
CA GLU A 584 32.73 -34.52 -16.02
C GLU A 584 32.32 -35.84 -15.32
N GLY A 585 32.22 -36.93 -16.10
CA GLY A 585 31.82 -38.26 -15.58
C GLY A 585 30.31 -38.50 -15.51
N TYR A 586 29.48 -37.53 -15.92
CA TYR A 586 28.03 -37.69 -16.04
C TYR A 586 27.67 -38.12 -17.47
N GLU A 587 27.57 -39.43 -17.71
CA GLU A 587 27.32 -39.99 -19.05
C GLU A 587 25.92 -39.67 -19.62
N SER A 588 24.95 -39.41 -18.74
CA SER A 588 23.59 -39.02 -19.08
C SER A 588 23.19 -37.81 -18.25
N PHE A 589 22.40 -36.90 -18.81
CA PHE A 589 21.98 -35.65 -18.14
C PHE A 589 20.49 -35.73 -17.77
N PRO A 590 20.10 -36.39 -16.66
CA PRO A 590 18.71 -36.53 -16.22
C PRO A 590 18.15 -35.21 -15.68
N LEU A 591 17.77 -34.30 -16.58
CA LEU A 591 16.84 -33.23 -16.24
C LEU A 591 15.42 -33.74 -16.38
N GLU A 592 14.64 -33.70 -15.31
CA GLU A 592 13.22 -34.08 -15.29
C GLU A 592 12.36 -32.88 -14.93
N TYR A 593 12.13 -31.99 -15.91
CA TYR A 593 11.42 -30.73 -15.74
C TYR A 593 10.61 -30.39 -16.99
N ASP A 594 9.38 -29.89 -16.80
CA ASP A 594 8.49 -29.56 -17.92
C ASP A 594 9.12 -28.54 -18.88
N ASN A 595 9.73 -27.46 -18.37
CA ASN A 595 10.44 -26.48 -19.19
C ASN A 595 11.93 -26.46 -18.85
N VAL A 596 12.76 -26.69 -19.86
CA VAL A 596 14.23 -26.68 -19.77
C VAL A 596 14.79 -25.63 -20.72
N ALA A 597 15.68 -24.78 -20.23
CA ALA A 597 16.44 -23.81 -21.01
C ALA A 597 17.94 -24.08 -20.89
N LEU A 598 18.61 -24.35 -22.00
CA LEU A 598 20.05 -24.55 -22.09
C LEU A 598 20.69 -23.33 -22.75
N LYS A 599 21.66 -22.72 -22.07
CA LYS A 599 22.29 -21.45 -22.50
C LYS A 599 23.80 -21.53 -22.66
N SER A 600 24.43 -22.61 -22.22
CA SER A 600 25.88 -22.75 -22.38
C SER A 600 26.27 -22.94 -23.84
N ASP A 601 27.54 -22.64 -24.13
CA ASP A 601 28.24 -22.95 -25.39
C ASP A 601 28.69 -24.42 -25.47
N PHE A 602 28.13 -25.29 -24.62
CA PHE A 602 28.44 -26.71 -24.62
C PHE A 602 27.90 -27.39 -25.88
N LYS A 603 28.72 -28.23 -26.52
CA LYS A 603 28.32 -28.98 -27.72
C LYS A 603 27.45 -30.18 -27.34
N TRP A 604 26.14 -30.01 -27.46
CA TRP A 604 25.16 -31.02 -27.11
C TRP A 604 25.16 -32.14 -28.15
N LYS A 605 25.11 -33.38 -27.66
CA LYS A 605 25.03 -34.60 -28.46
C LYS A 605 23.75 -35.34 -28.11
N PHE A 606 23.33 -36.24 -28.99
CA PHE A 606 22.15 -37.07 -28.78
C PHE A 606 22.18 -37.79 -27.42
N GLU A 607 23.33 -38.35 -27.03
CA GLU A 607 23.46 -39.13 -25.78
C GLU A 607 23.16 -38.28 -24.53
N HIS A 608 23.48 -36.98 -24.58
CA HIS A 608 23.17 -36.03 -23.51
C HIS A 608 21.68 -35.69 -23.43
N MET A 609 21.01 -35.55 -24.58
CA MET A 609 19.62 -35.09 -24.68
C MET A 609 18.60 -36.23 -24.55
N ALA A 610 18.94 -37.45 -25.01
CA ALA A 610 18.01 -38.58 -25.07
C ALA A 610 17.45 -39.00 -23.70
N ASN A 611 18.21 -38.72 -22.63
CA ASN A 611 17.83 -39.09 -21.26
C ASN A 611 17.13 -37.95 -20.49
N MET A 612 17.01 -36.76 -21.09
CA MET A 612 16.28 -35.66 -20.48
C MET A 612 14.77 -35.91 -20.64
N LYS A 613 14.00 -35.59 -19.60
CA LYS A 613 12.53 -35.61 -19.62
C LYS A 613 12.01 -34.17 -19.52
N PHE A 614 11.43 -33.70 -20.62
CA PHE A 614 10.88 -32.35 -20.72
C PHE A 614 9.69 -32.30 -21.67
N LYS A 615 8.88 -31.26 -21.51
CA LYS A 615 7.84 -30.88 -22.48
C LYS A 615 8.36 -29.85 -23.46
N HIS A 616 9.10 -28.87 -22.95
CA HIS A 616 9.67 -27.79 -23.74
C HIS A 616 11.17 -27.69 -23.48
N LEU A 617 11.96 -27.81 -24.54
CA LEU A 617 13.39 -27.55 -24.52
C LEU A 617 13.69 -26.29 -25.34
N THR A 618 14.42 -25.35 -24.74
CA THR A 618 14.93 -24.16 -25.41
C THR A 618 16.44 -24.12 -25.33
N MET A 619 17.13 -23.98 -26.46
CA MET A 619 18.58 -23.88 -26.54
C MET A 619 18.96 -22.52 -27.15
N TYR A 620 19.77 -21.71 -26.47
CA TYR A 620 20.03 -20.33 -26.90
C TYR A 620 21.27 -20.16 -27.79
N ASN A 621 22.32 -20.96 -27.57
CA ASN A 621 23.61 -20.78 -28.25
C ASN A 621 23.82 -21.70 -29.46
N GLY A 622 22.80 -22.43 -29.91
CA GLY A 622 22.86 -23.14 -31.19
C GLY A 622 23.88 -24.29 -31.28
N GLU A 623 24.50 -24.68 -30.17
CA GLU A 623 25.58 -25.68 -30.10
C GLU A 623 25.05 -27.13 -30.20
N VAL A 624 24.16 -27.38 -31.16
CA VAL A 624 23.70 -28.72 -31.56
C VAL A 624 23.77 -28.80 -33.08
N SER A 625 24.39 -29.86 -33.61
CA SER A 625 24.43 -30.06 -35.06
C SER A 625 23.12 -30.66 -35.59
N GLY A 626 22.83 -30.47 -36.88
CA GLY A 626 21.66 -31.09 -37.52
C GLY A 626 21.66 -32.60 -37.45
N LYS A 627 22.85 -33.22 -37.52
CA LYS A 627 23.01 -34.66 -37.31
C LYS A 627 22.56 -35.10 -35.90
N GLU A 628 22.92 -34.35 -34.87
CA GLU A 628 22.53 -34.69 -33.49
C GLU A 628 21.04 -34.42 -33.24
N LEU A 629 20.49 -33.34 -33.81
CA LEU A 629 19.04 -33.06 -33.77
C LEU A 629 18.24 -34.13 -34.55
N ASN A 630 18.74 -34.57 -35.72
CA ASN A 630 18.16 -35.65 -36.51
C ASN A 630 18.08 -36.96 -35.71
N LYS A 631 19.14 -37.34 -34.99
CA LYS A 631 19.12 -38.51 -34.10
C LYS A 631 18.03 -38.38 -33.02
N LEU A 632 17.89 -37.20 -32.42
CA LEU A 632 16.87 -36.96 -31.39
C LEU A 632 15.45 -37.09 -31.96
N ILE A 633 15.20 -36.56 -33.16
CA ILE A 633 13.90 -36.68 -33.85
C ILE A 633 13.61 -38.14 -34.23
N LYS A 634 14.60 -38.88 -34.72
CA LYS A 634 14.46 -40.31 -35.01
C LYS A 634 14.17 -41.13 -33.77
N HIS A 635 14.81 -40.80 -32.65
CA HIS A 635 14.52 -41.44 -31.37
C HIS A 635 13.08 -41.16 -30.92
N TRP A 636 12.60 -39.92 -31.07
CA TRP A 636 11.20 -39.57 -30.78
C TRP A 636 10.19 -40.35 -31.65
N LEU A 637 10.52 -40.57 -32.93
CA LEU A 637 9.73 -41.37 -33.86
C LEU A 637 9.68 -42.86 -33.46
N SER A 638 10.71 -43.38 -32.78
CA SER A 638 10.83 -44.80 -32.41
C SER A 638 10.32 -45.15 -31.01
N LEU A 639 9.58 -44.24 -30.35
CA LEU A 639 9.02 -44.51 -29.01
C LEU A 639 7.66 -45.20 -29.15
N ASP A 640 7.56 -46.45 -28.69
CA ASP A 640 6.47 -47.37 -29.03
C ASP A 640 5.20 -47.27 -28.16
N ASP A 641 5.22 -46.73 -26.93
CA ASP A 641 4.11 -46.99 -25.97
C ASP A 641 3.70 -45.85 -25.01
N GLU A 642 4.28 -44.65 -25.11
CA GLU A 642 3.72 -43.47 -24.42
C GLU A 642 3.72 -42.25 -25.34
N PRO A 643 2.68 -41.39 -25.32
CA PRO A 643 2.78 -40.08 -25.93
C PRO A 643 3.96 -39.40 -25.25
N SER A 644 5.01 -39.10 -26.03
CA SER A 644 6.14 -38.36 -25.47
C SER A 644 5.56 -37.09 -24.88
N HIS A 645 5.91 -36.75 -23.64
CA HIS A 645 5.51 -35.47 -23.06
C HIS A 645 6.11 -34.27 -23.82
N LEU A 646 6.99 -34.52 -24.80
CA LEU A 646 7.58 -33.53 -25.68
C LEU A 646 6.52 -32.78 -26.50
N GLU A 647 6.50 -31.45 -26.32
CA GLU A 647 5.66 -30.53 -27.08
C GLU A 647 6.50 -29.61 -27.98
N SER A 648 7.70 -29.20 -27.55
CA SER A 648 8.53 -28.33 -28.40
C SER A 648 10.02 -28.41 -28.09
N ILE A 649 10.84 -28.34 -29.14
CA ILE A 649 12.25 -28.00 -29.09
C ILE A 649 12.45 -26.72 -29.89
N ALA A 650 13.04 -25.70 -29.27
CA ALA A 650 13.44 -24.46 -29.91
C ALA A 650 14.94 -24.26 -29.76
N ILE A 651 15.64 -24.09 -30.87
CA ILE A 651 17.08 -23.86 -30.90
C ILE A 651 17.31 -22.52 -31.58
N TYR A 652 17.77 -21.53 -30.82
CA TYR A 652 18.23 -20.25 -31.33
C TYR A 652 19.73 -20.33 -31.67
N ASN A 653 20.18 -19.43 -32.54
CA ASN A 653 21.50 -19.44 -33.18
C ASN A 653 21.84 -20.76 -33.88
N PHE A 654 20.83 -21.47 -34.39
CA PHE A 654 21.04 -22.74 -35.07
C PHE A 654 21.64 -22.55 -36.46
N HIS A 655 22.83 -23.11 -36.68
CA HIS A 655 23.52 -23.11 -37.98
C HIS A 655 23.65 -24.51 -38.58
N GLY A 656 23.23 -25.56 -37.86
CA GLY A 656 23.48 -26.95 -38.22
C GLY A 656 22.43 -27.55 -39.15
N GLN A 657 21.99 -26.90 -40.23
CA GLN A 657 20.94 -27.50 -41.09
C GLN A 657 21.39 -28.76 -41.84
N GLU A 658 22.71 -28.95 -41.98
CA GLU A 658 23.30 -30.13 -42.63
C GLU A 658 22.89 -31.43 -41.93
N ASN A 659 22.46 -32.42 -42.73
CA ASN A 659 22.03 -33.76 -42.30
C ASN A 659 20.79 -33.78 -41.36
N LEU A 660 20.12 -32.63 -41.15
CA LEU A 660 18.93 -32.56 -40.29
C LEU A 660 17.77 -33.44 -40.78
N PHE A 661 17.56 -33.51 -42.10
CA PHE A 661 16.46 -34.26 -42.71
C PHE A 661 16.88 -35.66 -43.22
N GLU A 662 18.14 -36.05 -43.02
CA GLU A 662 18.67 -37.30 -43.56
C GLU A 662 17.86 -38.50 -43.02
N GLY A 663 17.23 -39.25 -43.92
CA GLY A 663 16.41 -40.42 -43.58
C GLY A 663 15.12 -40.12 -42.82
N LEU A 664 14.61 -38.88 -42.86
CA LEU A 664 13.28 -38.52 -42.34
C LEU A 664 12.27 -38.40 -43.49
N SER A 665 11.08 -38.99 -43.31
CA SER A 665 9.95 -38.81 -44.22
C SER A 665 9.19 -37.55 -43.82
N VAL A 666 9.40 -36.46 -44.56
CA VAL A 666 8.79 -35.15 -44.26
C VAL A 666 7.91 -34.65 -45.41
N TYR A 667 6.87 -33.90 -45.08
CA TYR A 667 5.88 -33.39 -46.04
C TYR A 667 5.68 -31.89 -45.88
N PRO A 668 5.34 -31.12 -46.93
CA PRO A 668 4.99 -29.71 -46.77
C PRO A 668 3.69 -29.54 -45.97
N TRP A 669 3.53 -28.38 -45.33
CA TRP A 669 2.29 -28.03 -44.61
C TRP A 669 1.04 -28.11 -45.52
N ASP A 670 -0.03 -28.69 -44.97
CA ASP A 670 -1.37 -28.72 -45.57
C ASP A 670 -2.37 -28.00 -44.64
N GLN A 671 -3.06 -26.99 -45.17
CA GLN A 671 -4.07 -26.23 -44.44
C GLN A 671 -5.28 -27.08 -43.98
N HIS A 672 -5.51 -28.24 -44.61
CA HIS A 672 -6.58 -29.15 -44.24
C HIS A 672 -6.18 -30.09 -43.10
N SER A 673 -4.89 -30.30 -42.86
CA SER A 673 -4.39 -31.20 -41.81
C SER A 673 -4.23 -30.51 -40.45
N ARG A 674 -3.86 -29.22 -40.45
CA ARG A 674 -3.75 -28.38 -39.24
C ARG A 674 -3.78 -26.88 -39.55
N THR A 675 -4.04 -26.06 -38.53
CA THR A 675 -3.92 -24.59 -38.60
C THR A 675 -2.50 -24.16 -38.93
N LYS A 676 -2.40 -22.96 -39.50
CA LYS A 676 -1.15 -22.31 -39.88
C LYS A 676 -0.23 -22.06 -38.67
N ASP A 677 -0.81 -21.56 -37.59
CA ASP A 677 -0.08 -21.04 -36.44
C ASP A 677 -0.03 -22.09 -35.31
N TYR A 678 1.13 -22.19 -34.66
CA TYR A 678 1.35 -23.01 -33.47
C TYR A 678 1.33 -22.12 -32.23
N ASN A 679 0.50 -22.46 -31.23
CA ASN A 679 0.46 -21.75 -29.95
C ASN A 679 1.66 -22.15 -29.09
N TYR A 680 2.66 -21.28 -29.00
CA TYR A 680 3.88 -21.59 -28.29
C TYR A 680 3.76 -21.26 -26.79
N HIS A 681 4.24 -22.16 -25.92
CA HIS A 681 4.10 -22.09 -24.46
C HIS A 681 4.58 -20.77 -23.83
N SER A 682 5.48 -20.03 -24.50
CA SER A 682 5.96 -18.72 -24.06
C SER A 682 5.01 -17.55 -24.39
N GLY A 683 3.79 -17.82 -24.86
CA GLY A 683 2.73 -16.83 -25.03
C GLY A 683 2.81 -16.04 -26.33
N PHE A 684 3.33 -16.65 -27.40
CA PHE A 684 3.31 -16.11 -28.76
C PHE A 684 3.02 -17.22 -29.77
N ASP A 685 2.64 -16.85 -30.99
CA ASP A 685 2.32 -17.80 -32.04
C ASP A 685 3.47 -17.92 -33.05
N ILE A 686 3.69 -19.13 -33.57
CA ILE A 686 4.70 -19.43 -34.58
C ILE A 686 4.01 -19.79 -35.89
N ASP A 687 4.25 -19.01 -36.94
CA ASP A 687 3.76 -19.32 -38.29
C ASP A 687 4.52 -20.53 -38.85
N CYS A 688 3.84 -21.67 -38.90
CA CYS A 688 4.39 -22.95 -39.35
C CYS A 688 3.98 -23.29 -40.80
N SER A 689 3.52 -22.31 -41.60
CA SER A 689 3.08 -22.55 -43.00
C SER A 689 4.22 -22.95 -43.93
N GLN A 690 5.45 -22.61 -43.57
CA GLN A 690 6.66 -22.96 -44.30
C GLN A 690 7.46 -24.01 -43.53
N GLY A 691 6.82 -24.83 -42.69
CA GLY A 691 7.46 -25.95 -42.01
C GLY A 691 7.33 -27.25 -42.80
N PHE A 692 8.09 -28.26 -42.37
CA PHE A 692 7.98 -29.64 -42.83
C PHE A 692 7.33 -30.50 -41.74
N GLU A 693 6.27 -31.21 -42.12
CA GLU A 693 5.52 -32.12 -41.26
C GLU A 693 6.15 -33.50 -41.17
N LEU A 694 6.12 -34.09 -39.98
CA LEU A 694 6.42 -35.49 -39.71
C LEU A 694 5.24 -36.12 -38.99
N LEU A 695 4.92 -37.35 -39.39
CA LEU A 695 3.89 -38.16 -38.76
C LEU A 695 4.55 -39.35 -38.06
N ARG A 696 4.28 -39.50 -36.77
CA ARG A 696 4.66 -40.68 -35.99
C ARG A 696 3.62 -41.79 -36.18
N GLU A 697 3.98 -43.04 -35.88
CA GLU A 697 3.12 -44.21 -36.09
C GLU A 697 1.78 -44.14 -35.31
N ASP A 698 1.75 -43.40 -34.20
CA ASP A 698 0.57 -43.18 -33.36
C ASP A 698 -0.32 -42.00 -33.81
N ASP A 699 -0.16 -41.54 -35.06
CA ASP A 699 -0.78 -40.34 -35.60
C ASP A 699 -0.38 -39.04 -34.89
N THR A 700 0.67 -39.00 -34.06
CA THR A 700 1.17 -37.71 -33.54
C THR A 700 1.86 -36.93 -34.66
N LEU A 701 1.45 -35.68 -34.88
CA LEU A 701 1.99 -34.78 -35.91
C LEU A 701 3.03 -33.85 -35.29
N ALA A 702 4.17 -33.67 -35.95
CA ALA A 702 5.15 -32.66 -35.60
C ALA A 702 5.58 -31.83 -36.81
N THR A 703 5.99 -30.58 -36.58
CA THR A 703 6.55 -29.70 -37.60
C THR A 703 8.01 -29.38 -37.28
N ILE A 704 8.90 -29.58 -38.26
CA ILE A 704 10.26 -29.02 -38.26
C ILE A 704 10.25 -27.72 -39.07
N GLY A 705 10.82 -26.68 -38.48
CA GLY A 705 10.88 -25.37 -39.09
C GLY A 705 12.17 -24.64 -38.76
N CYS A 706 13.06 -24.45 -39.73
CA CYS A 706 14.28 -23.70 -39.50
C CYS A 706 14.27 -22.36 -40.25
N GLY A 707 14.97 -21.37 -39.73
CA GLY A 707 15.33 -20.12 -40.41
C GLY A 707 16.84 -19.90 -40.39
N ASP A 708 17.28 -18.66 -40.63
CA ASP A 708 18.71 -18.33 -40.74
C ASP A 708 19.51 -18.59 -39.46
N HIS A 709 18.87 -18.44 -38.30
CA HIS A 709 19.51 -18.53 -36.99
C HIS A 709 18.62 -19.24 -35.96
N TYR A 710 17.70 -20.09 -36.39
CA TYR A 710 16.85 -20.85 -35.47
C TYR A 710 16.34 -22.12 -36.10
N CYS A 711 15.99 -23.09 -35.28
CA CYS A 711 15.17 -24.21 -35.68
C CYS A 711 14.18 -24.62 -34.59
N PHE A 712 12.98 -24.96 -35.01
CA PHE A 712 11.88 -25.43 -34.18
C PHE A 712 11.51 -26.85 -34.56
N PHE A 713 11.24 -27.68 -33.56
CA PHE A 713 10.54 -28.95 -33.68
C PHE A 713 9.33 -28.89 -32.76
N LEU A 714 8.12 -28.89 -33.33
CA LEU A 714 6.87 -28.58 -32.63
C LEU A 714 5.89 -29.74 -32.76
N VAL A 715 5.47 -30.32 -31.65
CA VAL A 715 4.53 -31.45 -31.60
C VAL A 715 3.12 -30.92 -31.37
N TRP A 716 2.17 -31.36 -32.22
CA TRP A 716 0.79 -30.85 -32.26
C TRP A 716 -0.17 -31.72 -31.45
N ASN A 717 -0.50 -31.27 -30.24
CA ASN A 717 -1.56 -31.88 -29.43
C ASN A 717 -2.98 -31.53 -29.95
N GLU A 718 -3.16 -30.31 -30.47
CA GLU A 718 -4.40 -29.85 -31.11
C GLU A 718 -4.11 -29.30 -32.52
N ARG A 719 -4.63 -29.97 -33.55
CA ARG A 719 -4.35 -29.61 -34.95
C ARG A 719 -5.19 -28.43 -35.46
N ILE A 720 -6.37 -28.19 -34.92
CA ILE A 720 -7.28 -27.12 -35.37
C ILE A 720 -7.85 -26.36 -34.18
N HIS A 721 -7.45 -25.10 -34.01
CA HIS A 721 -7.91 -24.23 -32.92
C HIS A 721 -8.40 -22.85 -33.43
N LYS A 722 -9.28 -22.18 -32.66
CA LYS A 722 -9.79 -20.83 -32.95
C LYS A 722 -8.83 -19.76 -32.41
N ILE A 723 -8.27 -18.90 -33.27
CA ILE A 723 -7.28 -17.87 -32.88
C ILE A 723 -7.96 -16.59 -32.35
N PRO A 724 -7.60 -16.08 -31.15
CA PRO A 724 -7.81 -14.68 -30.77
C PRO A 724 -6.67 -13.80 -31.31
N ARG A 725 -7.00 -12.78 -32.11
CA ARG A 725 -6.06 -11.77 -32.62
C ARG A 725 -5.49 -10.94 -31.47
N THR A 726 -4.16 -10.96 -31.25
CA THR A 726 -3.24 -9.84 -30.96
C THR A 726 -1.98 -10.30 -30.19
N THR A 727 -1.00 -10.91 -30.87
CA THR A 727 0.31 -11.26 -30.27
C THR A 727 1.42 -11.10 -31.32
N PRO A 728 2.64 -10.63 -30.97
CA PRO A 728 3.75 -10.53 -31.92
C PRO A 728 4.11 -11.89 -32.54
N MET A 729 4.33 -11.89 -33.86
CA MET A 729 4.46 -13.10 -34.71
C MET A 729 5.93 -13.39 -35.03
N TYR A 730 6.42 -14.61 -34.75
CA TYR A 730 7.64 -15.14 -35.36
C TYR A 730 7.26 -15.96 -36.59
N LYS A 731 7.92 -15.70 -37.74
CA LYS A 731 7.68 -16.45 -38.98
C LYS A 731 8.74 -17.51 -39.20
N VAL A 732 8.35 -18.74 -39.52
CA VAL A 732 9.28 -19.81 -39.93
C VAL A 732 9.41 -19.81 -41.46
N CYS A 733 10.59 -20.12 -42.02
CA CYS A 733 10.86 -20.08 -43.47
C CYS A 733 11.62 -21.33 -43.98
N ALA A 734 10.95 -22.25 -44.69
CA ALA A 734 11.59 -23.39 -45.39
C ALA A 734 12.35 -23.03 -46.68
N ASP A 735 12.26 -21.79 -47.19
CA ASP A 735 12.78 -21.42 -48.52
C ASP A 735 14.31 -21.50 -48.68
N ARG A 736 15.06 -21.86 -47.64
CA ARG A 736 16.53 -22.00 -47.66
C ARG A 736 17.04 -23.43 -47.43
N ILE A 737 16.16 -24.43 -47.38
CA ILE A 737 16.50 -25.85 -47.13
C ILE A 737 16.76 -26.63 -48.45
N ARG A 738 17.10 -25.95 -49.55
CA ARG A 738 17.49 -26.60 -50.82
C ARG A 738 18.98 -26.51 -51.08
#